data_AF-A0AAE9F0I4-F1
#
_entry.id   AF-A0AAE9F0I4-F1
#
_cell.length_a   1.000
_cell.length_b   1.000
_cell.length_c   1.000
_cell.angle_alpha   90.00
_cell.angle_beta   90.00
_cell.angle_gamma   90.00
#
_symmetry.space_group_name_H-M   'P 1'
#
loop_
_entity.id
_entity.type
_entity.pdbx_description
1 polymer ?
#
loop_
_entity_poly.entity_id
_entity_poly.type
_entity_poly.pdbx_seq_one_letter_code
_entity_poly.pdbx_strand_id
1 'polypeptide(L)'
;MTHEADPGWQFLRQSPEQLLAATTKKFDSKKNVWVADPEEGFIAAEIKSSKGDTVVVVTSKGVEKTIKKDDAQQMNPPKYEKTEDMANLTFLNDASVLHNLRQRYYSMMIYTYSGLFCVVINPYKRLPIYSESVCQMYLGKRRNEMPPHLFAVSDEAYRNMTNDKENQSMLITGESGAGKTENTKKVISYFAMVGASQQSKKEKSKKDKAQVSLEDQIVQTNPVLEAFGNAKTVRNNNSSRFGKFIRIHFNQGGKVAGADIEHYLLEKSRVIKQAPGERSYHIFYQIYSDAVKGLREKLFLTRPIKEYTFVSQAEVTIDGVDDKEEMLITDEAFDIMKFTATEKSELFAITAGIMHMGELKFKQRPREEQAELEDGKEGELACKLYCVEAEKFVGALLKPRVKVGTEWVNKGQNLDQVNWAVGALAKALFARMFKWLITRCNKTLDAQDLSRDFFIGVLDIAGFEIFDLNSFEQLWINFVNEKLQQFFNHHMFVLEQEEYKREGIQWEFIDFGLDLQACIELIEKPLGIVSMLDEECIVPKATDLTLASKLNDQHLGKHPNFQKPRPPKGKQAEAHLAIVHYAGTELEEELDNERQSRSKAEKARNEMQLELEELGDRLDEAGGATQAQIELNKKREAELAKLRQDLEDAAINAETSMAALRKKHNDAVAELSDQLDTVQKMRGKLEQSGEQTEAVKRENKALAQELKDIADQLGEGGKSVHDLQKLRRRLEIEKEELQQALDEAECALEAEEAKVMRAQIEVSQIRSEIEKRLQEKDEEFENTRKNHSRTIESMQVSLETESRGRAELLKTKKKLEGDVNELEIALDHSNKLNVDGQKSIKKLQDTIRELQLQVEEEQRSLNEVRDHANLAERRSQVLQQEKEDLAIIYEQSERSRRQAELELAEVKDSVNELSNSNSLLLATKRKVEGDLQHLQSEVEEALSDAKVSDDKAKKAIMDASKLADELRSEQEHASNLDKSKRALESQVKDLQMRLDEAEAAGIKGGKRQLAKLDMRIHELETELEGESRRHGETQKVLRNKDRKCRELQFQVDEDKKSTERMYDLIEKLQQKIKTYKRQIEDAESLASANLAKYRQLQHVVEDAQERADAAENALQKMRLKGRSASGVFGPRGLAHSMSTTGVASIRRGGSRGAFLDEDFAEE
;
A
#
# COMPACT_ATOMS: atom_id res chain seq x y z
N MET A 1 -9.87 -0.14 24.65
CA MET A 1 -9.41 -1.51 24.32
C MET A 1 -7.96 -1.38 23.87
N THR A 2 -7.10 -2.38 24.10
CA THR A 2 -5.72 -2.35 23.58
C THR A 2 -5.76 -2.52 22.05
N HIS A 3 -4.98 -1.73 21.31
CA HIS A 3 -4.94 -1.83 19.84
C HIS A 3 -4.44 -3.21 19.37
N GLU A 4 -3.58 -3.83 20.18
CA GLU A 4 -3.04 -5.19 20.02
C GLU A 4 -4.09 -6.31 19.93
N ALA A 5 -5.34 -6.05 20.34
CA ALA A 5 -6.43 -7.01 20.23
C ALA A 5 -7.05 -7.09 18.82
N ASP A 6 -6.70 -6.17 17.91
CA ASP A 6 -7.21 -6.16 16.53
C ASP A 6 -6.34 -7.03 15.60
N PRO A 7 -6.92 -7.90 14.75
CA PRO A 7 -6.18 -8.71 13.78
C PRO A 7 -5.27 -7.93 12.82
N GLY A 8 -5.53 -6.64 12.60
CA GLY A 8 -4.70 -5.75 11.79
C GLY A 8 -3.38 -5.34 12.45
N TRP A 9 -3.30 -5.29 13.78
CA TRP A 9 -2.16 -4.67 14.50
C TRP A 9 -0.82 -5.34 14.22
N GLN A 10 -0.81 -6.67 14.09
CA GLN A 10 0.38 -7.47 13.75
C GLN A 10 1.00 -7.12 12.38
N PHE A 11 0.24 -6.48 11.49
CA PHE A 11 0.67 -6.04 10.16
C PHE A 11 1.06 -4.55 10.12
N LEU A 12 1.06 -3.87 11.27
CA LEU A 12 1.33 -2.44 11.38
C LEU A 12 2.61 -2.16 12.19
N ARG A 13 2.79 -2.83 13.34
CA ARG A 13 3.90 -2.61 14.29
C ARG A 13 4.44 -3.94 14.83
N GLN A 14 5.75 -4.00 15.06
CA GLN A 14 6.42 -5.15 15.67
C GLN A 14 5.96 -5.38 17.11
N SER A 15 5.97 -6.64 17.57
CA SER A 15 5.79 -6.92 19.00
C SER A 15 7.03 -6.49 19.81
N PRO A 16 6.88 -6.18 21.12
CA PRO A 16 8.02 -5.87 21.98
C PRO A 16 9.10 -6.96 22.00
N GLU A 17 8.69 -8.23 21.88
CA GLU A 17 9.58 -9.39 21.78
C GLU A 17 10.41 -9.38 20.49
N GLN A 18 9.79 -9.03 19.36
CA GLN A 18 10.48 -8.90 18.07
C GLN A 18 11.50 -7.76 18.06
N LEU A 19 11.18 -6.63 18.72
CA LEU A 19 12.11 -5.51 18.91
C LEU A 19 13.31 -5.89 19.78
N LEU A 20 13.09 -6.65 20.86
CA LEU A 20 14.16 -7.18 21.71
C LEU A 20 15.03 -8.22 20.98
N ALA A 21 14.43 -9.09 20.16
CA ALA A 21 15.15 -10.06 19.33
C ALA A 21 15.95 -9.40 18.20
N ALA A 22 15.48 -8.26 17.66
CA ALA A 22 16.21 -7.48 16.66
C ALA A 22 17.41 -6.74 17.27
N THR A 23 17.21 -6.03 18.39
CA THR A 23 18.26 -5.25 19.07
C THR A 23 19.40 -6.10 19.66
N THR A 24 19.18 -7.40 19.87
CA THR A 24 20.18 -8.34 20.39
C THR A 24 21.02 -9.06 19.30
N LYS A 25 20.79 -8.76 18.01
CA LYS A 25 21.65 -9.26 16.91
C LYS A 25 23.09 -8.74 17.05
N LYS A 26 24.08 -9.62 16.79
CA LYS A 26 25.50 -9.23 16.72
C LYS A 26 25.75 -8.30 15.52
N PHE A 27 26.54 -7.25 15.73
CA PHE A 27 26.85 -6.25 14.71
C PHE A 27 28.15 -5.49 15.05
N ASP A 28 28.95 -5.16 14.04
CA ASP A 28 30.18 -4.35 14.12
C ASP A 28 30.14 -3.24 13.06
N SER A 29 29.96 -1.99 13.50
CA SER A 29 29.83 -0.82 12.62
C SER A 29 31.08 -0.48 11.80
N LYS A 30 32.23 -1.12 12.07
CA LYS A 30 33.47 -0.93 11.30
C LYS A 30 33.71 -2.02 10.28
N LYS A 31 32.88 -3.07 10.26
CA LYS A 31 33.01 -4.20 9.34
C LYS A 31 31.78 -4.52 8.54
N ASN A 32 30.59 -4.40 9.14
CA ASN A 32 29.34 -4.72 8.46
C ASN A 32 29.00 -3.62 7.46
N VAL A 33 28.96 -3.98 6.20
CA VAL A 33 28.71 -3.09 5.05
C VAL A 33 27.76 -3.74 4.07
N TRP A 34 27.15 -2.93 3.23
CA TRP A 34 26.42 -3.35 2.04
C TRP A 34 27.32 -3.22 0.82
N VAL A 35 27.23 -4.17 -0.10
CA VAL A 35 27.97 -4.16 -1.37
C VAL A 35 27.04 -4.56 -2.50
N ALA A 36 27.27 -4.05 -3.72
CA ALA A 36 26.42 -4.36 -4.87
C ALA A 36 26.45 -5.86 -5.22
N ASP A 37 25.30 -6.41 -5.60
CA ASP A 37 25.14 -7.80 -6.02
C ASP A 37 24.09 -7.92 -7.15
N PRO A 38 24.43 -8.50 -8.33
CA PRO A 38 23.55 -8.49 -9.51
C PRO A 38 22.18 -9.18 -9.37
N GLU A 39 21.98 -9.96 -8.30
CA GLU A 39 20.74 -10.69 -8.01
C GLU A 39 19.90 -10.01 -6.92
N GLU A 40 20.56 -9.44 -5.90
CA GLU A 40 19.92 -8.91 -4.68
C GLU A 40 19.83 -7.37 -4.67
N GLY A 41 20.43 -6.70 -5.66
CA GLY A 41 20.73 -5.27 -5.66
C GLY A 41 21.91 -4.96 -4.73
N PHE A 42 21.69 -5.15 -3.43
CA PHE A 42 22.71 -5.03 -2.39
C PHE A 42 22.70 -6.25 -1.46
N ILE A 43 23.90 -6.72 -1.09
CA ILE A 43 24.08 -7.85 -0.18
C ILE A 43 24.92 -7.45 1.04
N ALA A 44 24.59 -8.03 2.19
CA ALA A 44 25.34 -7.84 3.43
C ALA A 44 26.73 -8.48 3.31
N ALA A 45 27.76 -7.80 3.83
CA ALA A 45 29.13 -8.29 3.87
C ALA A 45 29.88 -7.89 5.15
N GLU A 46 30.97 -8.60 5.46
CA GLU A 46 31.93 -8.25 6.51
C GLU A 46 33.29 -7.91 5.87
N ILE A 47 33.86 -6.74 6.20
CA ILE A 47 35.23 -6.38 5.82
C ILE A 47 36.22 -7.27 6.59
N LYS A 48 36.97 -8.09 5.86
CA LYS A 48 38.11 -8.87 6.39
C LYS A 48 39.38 -8.04 6.51
N SER A 49 39.66 -7.19 5.51
CA SER A 49 40.85 -6.33 5.49
C SER A 49 40.68 -5.11 4.58
N SER A 50 41.53 -4.10 4.76
CA SER A 50 41.59 -2.90 3.93
C SER A 50 43.03 -2.61 3.54
N LYS A 51 43.25 -2.16 2.29
CA LYS A 51 44.58 -1.89 1.73
C LYS A 51 44.48 -0.72 0.75
N GLY A 52 44.89 0.47 1.22
CA GLY A 52 44.66 1.72 0.48
C GLY A 52 43.18 1.94 0.23
N ASP A 53 42.83 2.31 -1.00
CA ASP A 53 41.45 2.59 -1.41
C ASP A 53 40.63 1.34 -1.73
N THR A 54 41.13 0.14 -1.38
CA THR A 54 40.43 -1.15 -1.58
C THR A 54 40.11 -1.83 -0.25
N VAL A 55 39.00 -2.57 -0.24
CA VAL A 55 38.57 -3.42 0.87
C VAL A 55 38.29 -4.83 0.39
N VAL A 56 38.73 -5.81 1.17
CA VAL A 56 38.40 -7.23 0.98
C VAL A 56 37.21 -7.55 1.86
N VAL A 57 36.09 -7.87 1.23
CA VAL A 57 34.80 -8.15 1.86
C VAL A 57 34.40 -9.60 1.62
N VAL A 58 33.72 -10.22 2.59
CA VAL A 58 33.02 -11.50 2.39
C VAL A 58 31.52 -11.26 2.51
N THR A 59 30.78 -11.61 1.46
CA THR A 59 29.31 -11.48 1.43
C THR A 59 28.64 -12.56 2.29
N SER A 60 27.35 -12.38 2.60
CA SER A 60 26.54 -13.41 3.29
C SER A 60 26.39 -14.71 2.49
N LYS A 61 26.58 -14.67 1.15
CA LYS A 61 26.74 -15.86 0.27
C LYS A 61 28.10 -16.57 0.44
N GLY A 62 28.97 -16.08 1.32
CA GLY A 62 30.31 -16.63 1.58
C GLY A 62 31.39 -16.23 0.56
N VAL A 63 31.06 -15.38 -0.41
CA VAL A 63 31.95 -15.01 -1.52
C VAL A 63 32.88 -13.87 -1.10
N GLU A 64 34.18 -14.08 -1.24
CA GLU A 64 35.19 -13.03 -1.03
C GLU A 64 35.35 -12.18 -2.31
N LYS A 65 35.09 -10.87 -2.19
CA LYS A 65 35.27 -9.88 -3.26
C LYS A 65 36.30 -8.83 -2.79
N THR A 66 37.10 -8.29 -3.71
CA THR A 66 37.86 -7.05 -3.48
C THR A 66 37.18 -5.94 -4.26
N ILE A 67 36.80 -4.87 -3.58
CA ILE A 67 36.08 -3.71 -4.15
C ILE A 67 36.80 -2.42 -3.73
N LYS A 68 36.45 -1.27 -4.35
CA LYS A 68 36.90 0.01 -3.81
C LYS A 68 36.18 0.28 -2.49
N LYS A 69 36.79 1.12 -1.67
CA LYS A 69 36.22 1.52 -0.38
C LYS A 69 34.90 2.29 -0.55
N ASP A 70 34.76 3.05 -1.62
CA ASP A 70 33.58 3.88 -1.89
C ASP A 70 32.40 3.04 -2.43
N ASP A 71 32.67 1.86 -3.00
CA ASP A 71 31.67 0.88 -3.43
C ASP A 71 30.99 0.16 -2.23
N ALA A 72 31.43 0.41 -0.99
CA ALA A 72 30.99 -0.28 0.23
C ALA A 72 30.13 0.65 1.11
N GLN A 73 28.81 0.60 0.93
CA GLN A 73 27.87 1.42 1.70
C GLN A 73 27.79 0.99 3.18
N GLN A 74 27.65 1.94 4.10
CA GLN A 74 27.60 1.68 5.55
C GLN A 74 26.27 1.02 5.97
N MET A 75 26.33 -0.01 6.82
CA MET A 75 25.15 -0.74 7.31
C MET A 75 24.59 -0.12 8.60
N ASN A 76 23.28 0.05 8.70
CA ASN A 76 22.64 0.55 9.92
C ASN A 76 22.67 -0.48 11.07
N PRO A 77 22.92 -0.08 12.34
CA PRO A 77 22.88 -0.98 13.48
C PRO A 77 21.49 -1.63 13.72
N PRO A 78 21.41 -2.86 14.28
CA PRO A 78 20.14 -3.60 14.45
C PRO A 78 19.04 -2.93 15.28
N LYS A 79 19.35 -1.85 16.03
CA LYS A 79 18.32 -1.01 16.67
C LYS A 79 17.40 -0.28 15.66
N TYR A 80 17.78 -0.26 14.38
CA TYR A 80 17.00 0.29 13.28
C TYR A 80 16.31 -0.77 12.39
N GLU A 81 16.39 -2.05 12.76
CA GLU A 81 15.74 -3.13 12.02
C GLU A 81 14.22 -2.92 11.95
N LYS A 82 13.67 -2.74 10.74
CA LYS A 82 12.24 -2.47 10.46
C LYS A 82 11.72 -1.12 10.98
N THR A 83 12.60 -0.13 11.12
CA THR A 83 12.29 1.26 11.50
C THR A 83 11.07 1.80 10.76
N GLU A 84 10.16 2.44 11.50
CA GLU A 84 8.88 2.95 11.00
C GLU A 84 9.00 4.20 10.12
N ASP A 85 9.98 5.07 10.37
CA ASP A 85 10.31 6.23 9.53
C ASP A 85 11.82 6.29 9.23
N MET A 86 12.18 6.07 7.96
CA MET A 86 13.55 5.90 7.51
C MET A 86 14.41 7.17 7.60
N ALA A 87 13.81 8.35 7.82
CA ALA A 87 14.56 9.57 8.14
C ALA A 87 15.36 9.44 9.47
N ASN A 88 15.01 8.47 10.33
CA ASN A 88 15.71 8.21 11.60
C ASN A 88 16.93 7.28 11.49
N LEU A 89 17.23 6.74 10.30
CA LEU A 89 18.40 5.90 10.07
C LEU A 89 19.70 6.71 10.29
N THR A 90 20.75 6.08 10.83
CA THR A 90 22.07 6.73 11.00
C THR A 90 22.81 6.85 9.68
N PHE A 91 22.66 5.88 8.78
CA PHE A 91 23.24 5.91 7.44
C PHE A 91 22.12 5.94 6.41
N LEU A 92 21.95 7.09 5.75
CA LEU A 92 21.00 7.26 4.66
C LEU A 92 21.71 6.87 3.35
N ASN A 93 21.44 5.66 2.89
CA ASN A 93 21.95 5.11 1.64
C ASN A 93 20.99 4.04 1.09
N ASP A 94 21.07 3.78 -0.22
CA ASP A 94 20.09 2.99 -0.97
C ASP A 94 19.97 1.57 -0.42
N ALA A 95 21.10 0.95 -0.07
CA ALA A 95 21.12 -0.39 0.51
C ALA A 95 20.42 -0.46 1.87
N SER A 96 20.52 0.58 2.71
CA SER A 96 19.82 0.63 3.99
C SER A 96 18.33 0.91 3.84
N VAL A 97 17.93 1.74 2.88
CA VAL A 97 16.52 1.95 2.52
C VAL A 97 15.91 0.65 2.00
N LEU A 98 16.57 0.01 1.02
CA LEU A 98 16.16 -1.28 0.44
C LEU A 98 16.06 -2.37 1.52
N HIS A 99 17.04 -2.50 2.40
CA HIS A 99 17.00 -3.47 3.51
C HIS A 99 15.82 -3.20 4.45
N ASN A 100 15.63 -1.97 4.92
CA ASN A 100 14.53 -1.66 5.85
C ASN A 100 13.16 -1.98 5.23
N LEU A 101 12.96 -1.57 3.98
CA LEU A 101 11.75 -1.88 3.20
C LEU A 101 11.56 -3.40 3.01
N ARG A 102 12.59 -4.15 2.61
CA ARG A 102 12.54 -5.62 2.48
C ARG A 102 12.18 -6.30 3.80
N GLN A 103 12.80 -5.91 4.92
CA GLN A 103 12.52 -6.51 6.23
C GLN A 103 11.09 -6.21 6.74
N ARG A 104 10.55 -5.01 6.45
CA ARG A 104 9.15 -4.68 6.76
C ARG A 104 8.19 -5.49 5.87
N TYR A 105 8.45 -5.55 4.57
CA TYR A 105 7.65 -6.31 3.61
C TYR A 105 7.62 -7.83 3.89
N TYR A 106 8.75 -8.44 4.26
CA TYR A 106 8.79 -9.85 4.69
C TYR A 106 7.99 -10.12 5.97
N SER A 107 7.61 -9.07 6.72
CA SER A 107 6.73 -9.14 7.89
C SER A 107 5.28 -8.74 7.56
N MET A 108 4.95 -8.54 6.27
CA MET A 108 3.69 -7.97 5.77
C MET A 108 3.34 -6.57 6.34
N MET A 109 4.34 -5.85 6.89
CA MET A 109 4.23 -4.44 7.25
C MET A 109 4.48 -3.60 5.99
N ILE A 110 3.44 -3.39 5.18
CA ILE A 110 3.57 -2.81 3.83
C ILE A 110 3.85 -1.29 3.80
N TYR A 111 3.56 -0.58 4.88
CA TYR A 111 3.73 0.86 5.01
C TYR A 111 5.01 1.21 5.77
N THR A 112 5.74 2.23 5.28
CA THR A 112 6.96 2.78 5.93
C THR A 112 7.06 4.26 5.60
N TYR A 113 7.35 5.12 6.58
CA TYR A 113 7.63 6.53 6.29
C TYR A 113 9.08 6.74 5.83
N SER A 114 9.31 7.83 5.12
CA SER A 114 10.63 8.34 4.78
C SER A 114 10.56 9.87 4.76
N GLY A 115 10.62 10.50 5.94
CA GLY A 115 10.43 11.95 6.08
C GLY A 115 9.00 12.35 5.74
N LEU A 116 8.76 13.07 4.64
CA LEU A 116 7.41 13.42 4.19
C LEU A 116 6.70 12.26 3.45
N PHE A 117 7.45 11.30 2.89
CA PHE A 117 6.86 10.20 2.12
C PHE A 117 6.23 9.12 2.99
N CYS A 118 5.12 8.55 2.51
CA CYS A 118 4.57 7.28 2.99
C CYS A 118 4.75 6.23 1.88
N VAL A 119 5.79 5.40 2.00
CA VAL A 119 6.09 4.32 1.07
C VAL A 119 5.15 3.15 1.34
N VAL A 120 4.45 2.68 0.31
CA VAL A 120 3.61 1.47 0.35
C VAL A 120 4.08 0.46 -0.68
N ILE A 121 4.28 -0.79 -0.25
CA ILE A 121 4.70 -1.89 -1.13
C ILE A 121 3.51 -2.85 -1.31
N ASN A 122 3.10 -3.09 -2.55
CA ASN A 122 1.93 -3.93 -2.84
C ASN A 122 2.11 -5.37 -2.29
N PRO A 123 1.29 -5.85 -1.33
CA PRO A 123 1.40 -7.20 -0.79
C PRO A 123 0.91 -8.31 -1.72
N TYR A 124 0.21 -7.96 -2.81
CA TYR A 124 -0.55 -8.87 -3.67
C TYR A 124 -1.54 -9.79 -2.91
N LYS A 125 -1.91 -9.40 -1.69
CA LYS A 125 -2.73 -10.16 -0.73
C LYS A 125 -3.63 -9.21 0.05
N ARG A 126 -4.83 -9.66 0.44
CA ARG A 126 -5.74 -8.86 1.28
C ARG A 126 -5.26 -8.91 2.74
N LEU A 127 -4.89 -7.75 3.30
CA LEU A 127 -4.50 -7.59 4.71
C LEU A 127 -5.64 -6.94 5.52
N PRO A 128 -5.88 -7.34 6.78
CA PRO A 128 -6.98 -6.82 7.62
C PRO A 128 -6.69 -5.43 8.22
N ILE A 129 -5.99 -4.56 7.49
CA ILE A 129 -5.57 -3.21 7.94
C ILE A 129 -6.52 -2.08 7.47
N TYR A 130 -7.54 -2.42 6.67
CA TYR A 130 -8.53 -1.49 6.13
C TYR A 130 -9.94 -1.69 6.71
N SER A 131 -10.04 -2.26 7.91
CA SER A 131 -11.29 -2.39 8.64
C SER A 131 -11.73 -1.05 9.26
N GLU A 132 -13.01 -0.93 9.58
CA GLU A 132 -13.53 0.19 10.40
C GLU A 132 -12.81 0.27 11.75
N SER A 133 -12.48 -0.86 12.37
CA SER A 133 -11.78 -0.92 13.66
C SER A 133 -10.37 -0.32 13.59
N VAL A 134 -9.59 -0.63 12.55
CA VAL A 134 -8.27 -0.01 12.32
C VAL A 134 -8.42 1.46 11.92
N CYS A 135 -9.43 1.80 11.11
CA CYS A 135 -9.75 3.17 10.74
C CYS A 135 -9.96 4.08 11.97
N GLN A 136 -10.72 3.59 12.96
CA GLN A 136 -10.97 4.26 14.24
C GLN A 136 -9.71 4.41 15.12
N MET A 137 -8.65 3.62 14.91
CA MET A 137 -7.40 3.78 15.66
C MET A 137 -6.62 5.05 15.26
N TYR A 138 -6.70 5.44 13.99
CA TYR A 138 -5.97 6.59 13.44
C TYR A 138 -6.71 7.91 13.60
N LEU A 139 -8.01 7.88 13.89
CA LEU A 139 -8.87 9.05 14.00
C LEU A 139 -8.37 10.03 15.09
N GLY A 140 -8.00 11.23 14.68
CA GLY A 140 -7.48 12.29 15.54
C GLY A 140 -6.12 11.97 16.19
N LYS A 141 -5.28 11.14 15.55
CA LYS A 141 -3.94 10.77 16.06
C LYS A 141 -2.83 11.45 15.30
N ARG A 142 -1.75 11.81 16.01
CA ARG A 142 -0.55 12.35 15.36
C ARG A 142 0.21 11.24 14.63
N ARG A 143 0.85 11.59 13.51
CA ARG A 143 1.57 10.65 12.64
C ARG A 143 2.64 9.80 13.35
N ASN A 144 3.20 10.32 14.44
CA ASN A 144 4.24 9.68 15.25
C ASN A 144 3.71 8.91 16.49
N GLU A 145 2.42 9.04 16.84
CA GLU A 145 1.81 8.26 17.93
C GLU A 145 1.45 6.83 17.47
N MET A 146 1.10 6.70 16.19
CA MET A 146 0.61 5.47 15.56
C MET A 146 1.64 4.87 14.60
N PRO A 147 1.50 3.60 14.18
CA PRO A 147 2.38 3.00 13.18
C PRO A 147 2.20 3.63 11.80
N PRO A 148 3.13 3.42 10.84
CA PRO A 148 2.98 3.91 9.48
C PRO A 148 1.73 3.34 8.80
N HIS A 149 0.86 4.23 8.31
CA HIS A 149 -0.33 3.83 7.56
C HIS A 149 -0.88 4.98 6.71
N LEU A 150 -1.51 4.66 5.59
CA LEU A 150 -2.22 5.61 4.73
C LEU A 150 -3.25 6.45 5.51
N PHE A 151 -4.00 5.81 6.42
CA PHE A 151 -5.00 6.48 7.25
C PHE A 151 -4.44 7.56 8.18
N ALA A 152 -3.18 7.45 8.63
CA ALA A 152 -2.55 8.50 9.42
C ALA A 152 -2.29 9.77 8.58
N VAL A 153 -1.87 9.59 7.33
CA VAL A 153 -1.66 10.70 6.38
C VAL A 153 -3.00 11.34 5.98
N SER A 154 -4.06 10.53 5.83
CA SER A 154 -5.42 11.03 5.60
C SER A 154 -5.98 11.78 6.82
N ASP A 155 -5.83 11.27 8.05
CA ASP A 155 -6.22 11.99 9.28
C ASP A 155 -5.45 13.31 9.44
N GLU A 156 -4.17 13.31 9.09
CA GLU A 156 -3.31 14.50 9.10
C GLU A 156 -3.77 15.55 8.09
N ALA A 157 -3.99 15.17 6.83
CA ALA A 157 -4.57 16.08 5.83
C ALA A 157 -5.95 16.62 6.26
N TYR A 158 -6.82 15.78 6.82
CA TYR A 158 -8.13 16.23 7.32
C TYR A 158 -8.01 17.20 8.50
N ARG A 159 -7.12 16.93 9.46
CA ARG A 159 -6.86 17.83 10.59
C ARG A 159 -6.27 19.16 10.14
N ASN A 160 -5.30 19.15 9.23
CA ASN A 160 -4.68 20.39 8.73
C ASN A 160 -5.72 21.23 7.99
N MET A 161 -6.48 20.65 7.06
CA MET A 161 -7.62 21.32 6.40
C MET A 161 -8.62 21.94 7.40
N THR A 162 -8.98 21.19 8.46
CA THR A 162 -9.99 21.65 9.43
C THR A 162 -9.46 22.65 10.46
N ASN A 163 -8.16 22.66 10.76
CA ASN A 163 -7.51 23.60 11.67
C ASN A 163 -7.08 24.87 10.94
N ASP A 164 -6.28 24.71 9.89
CA ASP A 164 -5.50 25.77 9.23
C ASP A 164 -6.35 26.52 8.18
N LYS A 165 -7.48 25.92 7.78
CA LYS A 165 -8.46 26.44 6.81
C LYS A 165 -7.89 26.59 5.39
N GLU A 166 -7.06 25.64 4.98
CA GLU A 166 -6.47 25.57 3.65
C GLU A 166 -6.74 24.23 2.96
N ASN A 167 -6.91 24.26 1.64
CA ASN A 167 -7.11 23.05 0.82
C ASN A 167 -5.86 22.17 0.83
N GLN A 168 -6.05 20.86 0.85
CA GLN A 168 -4.96 19.89 0.97
C GLN A 168 -4.88 19.00 -0.28
N SER A 169 -3.75 18.33 -0.49
CA SER A 169 -3.59 17.34 -1.56
C SER A 169 -2.84 16.10 -1.10
N MET A 170 -3.18 14.95 -1.68
CA MET A 170 -2.50 13.68 -1.46
C MET A 170 -2.04 13.14 -2.82
N LEU A 171 -0.74 13.15 -3.07
CA LEU A 171 -0.15 12.68 -4.33
C LEU A 171 0.23 11.20 -4.20
N ILE A 172 -0.44 10.34 -4.98
CA ILE A 172 -0.22 8.89 -5.03
C ILE A 172 0.42 8.56 -6.38
N THR A 173 1.74 8.42 -6.38
CA THR A 173 2.56 8.08 -7.56
C THR A 173 3.10 6.64 -7.48
N GLY A 174 3.76 6.19 -8.55
CA GLY A 174 4.36 4.86 -8.69
C GLY A 174 4.08 4.21 -10.05
N GLU A 175 4.74 3.10 -10.33
CA GLU A 175 4.54 2.31 -11.56
C GLU A 175 3.11 1.73 -11.69
N SER A 176 2.83 1.11 -12.85
CA SER A 176 1.67 0.24 -12.98
C SER A 176 1.86 -1.05 -12.17
N GLY A 177 0.79 -1.58 -11.58
CA GLY A 177 0.84 -2.71 -10.64
C GLY A 177 1.25 -2.35 -9.20
N ALA A 178 1.74 -1.13 -8.93
CA ALA A 178 2.12 -0.68 -7.58
C ALA A 178 0.95 -0.51 -6.59
N GLY A 179 -0.29 -0.63 -7.05
CA GLY A 179 -1.49 -0.58 -6.19
C GLY A 179 -2.07 0.82 -5.93
N LYS A 180 -1.69 1.85 -6.71
CA LYS A 180 -2.18 3.23 -6.59
C LYS A 180 -3.71 3.32 -6.44
N THR A 181 -4.46 2.80 -7.41
CA THR A 181 -5.94 2.80 -7.42
C THR A 181 -6.56 2.23 -6.14
N GLU A 182 -5.98 1.19 -5.56
CA GLU A 182 -6.50 0.62 -4.30
C GLU A 182 -6.20 1.53 -3.09
N ASN A 183 -5.01 2.15 -3.02
CA ASN A 183 -4.71 3.17 -2.02
C ASN A 183 -5.68 4.37 -2.17
N THR A 184 -5.88 4.87 -3.39
CA THR A 184 -6.85 5.93 -3.72
C THR A 184 -8.26 5.59 -3.22
N LYS A 185 -8.74 4.37 -3.47
CA LYS A 185 -10.03 3.88 -2.93
C LYS A 185 -10.06 3.90 -1.40
N LYS A 186 -8.98 3.49 -0.71
CA LYS A 186 -8.92 3.50 0.77
C LYS A 186 -8.86 4.91 1.36
N VAL A 187 -8.17 5.86 0.71
CA VAL A 187 -8.20 7.30 1.09
C VAL A 187 -9.63 7.85 1.01
N ILE A 188 -10.34 7.57 -0.10
CA ILE A 188 -11.74 7.98 -0.28
C ILE A 188 -12.64 7.38 0.82
N SER A 189 -12.52 6.08 1.10
CA SER A 189 -13.28 5.43 2.17
C SER A 189 -12.96 5.99 3.57
N TYR A 190 -11.71 6.41 3.82
CA TYR A 190 -11.33 7.07 5.07
C TYR A 190 -12.07 8.40 5.24
N PHE A 191 -11.96 9.29 4.25
CA PHE A 191 -12.59 10.62 4.28
C PHE A 191 -14.12 10.57 4.35
N ALA A 192 -14.74 9.62 3.66
CA ALA A 192 -16.16 9.29 3.80
C ALA A 192 -16.52 8.98 5.27
N MET A 193 -15.83 8.01 5.88
CA MET A 193 -16.12 7.57 7.25
C MET A 193 -15.91 8.69 8.28
N VAL A 194 -14.86 9.51 8.13
CA VAL A 194 -14.60 10.65 9.04
C VAL A 194 -15.72 11.68 8.93
N GLY A 195 -16.09 12.11 7.72
CA GLY A 195 -17.16 13.08 7.51
C GLY A 195 -18.55 12.58 7.95
N ALA A 196 -18.81 11.28 7.84
CA ALA A 196 -20.02 10.64 8.35
C ALA A 196 -20.04 10.55 9.89
N SER A 197 -18.89 10.27 10.52
CA SER A 197 -18.79 10.06 11.98
C SER A 197 -19.21 11.26 12.83
N GLN A 198 -19.09 12.48 12.29
CA GLN A 198 -19.51 13.72 12.96
C GLN A 198 -21.02 14.01 12.83
N GLN A 199 -21.82 13.10 12.24
CA GLN A 199 -23.26 13.15 12.36
C GLN A 199 -23.68 12.59 13.73
N SER A 200 -24.32 13.44 14.55
CA SER A 200 -25.01 13.00 15.76
C SER A 200 -25.99 11.87 15.42
N LYS A 201 -25.87 10.72 16.10
CA LYS A 201 -26.68 9.51 15.85
C LYS A 201 -28.19 9.75 16.08
N LYS A 202 -28.86 10.34 15.09
CA LYS A 202 -30.31 10.23 14.93
C LYS A 202 -30.63 8.80 14.50
N GLU A 203 -31.61 8.18 15.14
CA GLU A 203 -32.04 6.83 14.81
C GLU A 203 -32.62 6.81 13.38
N LYS A 204 -31.89 6.23 12.42
CA LYS A 204 -32.40 6.06 11.04
C LYS A 204 -33.63 5.16 11.08
N SER A 205 -34.73 5.60 10.46
CA SER A 205 -35.94 4.81 10.41
C SER A 205 -35.72 3.59 9.49
N LYS A 206 -36.48 2.51 9.69
CA LYS A 206 -36.39 1.32 8.82
C LYS A 206 -36.82 1.57 7.36
N LYS A 207 -37.32 2.76 7.00
CA LYS A 207 -37.66 3.12 5.61
C LYS A 207 -36.49 3.67 4.80
N ASP A 208 -35.46 4.21 5.43
CA ASP A 208 -34.44 5.04 4.75
C ASP A 208 -33.31 4.22 4.08
N LYS A 209 -33.52 2.91 3.91
CA LYS A 209 -32.56 1.96 3.29
C LYS A 209 -32.44 2.08 1.77
N ALA A 210 -33.24 2.91 1.11
CA ALA A 210 -33.30 3.02 -0.35
C ALA A 210 -32.49 4.20 -0.93
N GLN A 211 -31.92 5.08 -0.10
CA GLN A 211 -31.16 6.24 -0.56
C GLN A 211 -29.66 5.94 -0.47
N VAL A 212 -29.06 5.65 -1.64
CA VAL A 212 -27.61 5.44 -1.81
C VAL A 212 -26.84 6.64 -1.26
N SER A 213 -25.81 6.42 -0.45
CA SER A 213 -25.05 7.53 0.15
C SER A 213 -24.17 8.22 -0.90
N LEU A 214 -23.72 9.45 -0.59
CA LEU A 214 -22.71 10.13 -1.39
C LEU A 214 -21.39 9.33 -1.41
N GLU A 215 -21.10 8.64 -0.30
CA GLU A 215 -19.90 7.84 -0.08
C GLU A 215 -19.88 6.63 -1.05
N ASP A 216 -21.00 5.91 -1.14
CA ASP A 216 -21.23 4.85 -2.14
C ASP A 216 -21.11 5.39 -3.56
N GLN A 217 -21.70 6.56 -3.86
CA GLN A 217 -21.65 7.18 -5.19
C GLN A 217 -20.21 7.51 -5.62
N ILE A 218 -19.35 8.03 -4.72
CA ILE A 218 -17.94 8.25 -5.05
C ILE A 218 -17.23 6.93 -5.36
N VAL A 219 -17.45 5.88 -4.56
CA VAL A 219 -16.84 4.55 -4.81
C VAL A 219 -17.34 3.95 -6.13
N GLN A 220 -18.62 4.09 -6.45
CA GLN A 220 -19.24 3.58 -7.69
C GLN A 220 -18.88 4.36 -8.96
N THR A 221 -18.10 5.44 -8.86
CA THR A 221 -17.42 6.00 -10.05
C THR A 221 -16.36 5.06 -10.61
N ASN A 222 -15.76 4.19 -9.78
CA ASN A 222 -14.59 3.41 -10.18
C ASN A 222 -14.90 2.44 -11.33
N PRO A 223 -15.92 1.55 -11.29
CA PRO A 223 -16.18 0.65 -12.42
C PRO A 223 -16.38 1.39 -13.76
N VAL A 224 -17.12 2.51 -13.71
CA VAL A 224 -17.40 3.36 -14.87
C VAL A 224 -16.12 4.01 -15.44
N LEU A 225 -15.20 4.43 -14.58
CA LEU A 225 -13.93 5.04 -14.98
C LEU A 225 -12.85 4.02 -15.36
N GLU A 226 -12.83 2.86 -14.69
CA GLU A 226 -11.89 1.77 -14.99
C GLU A 226 -12.28 1.09 -16.33
N ALA A 227 -13.56 0.88 -16.62
CA ALA A 227 -14.05 0.38 -17.90
C ALA A 227 -13.55 1.20 -19.11
N PHE A 228 -13.68 2.52 -19.05
CA PHE A 228 -13.33 3.43 -20.16
C PHE A 228 -11.92 4.04 -20.07
N GLY A 229 -11.21 3.86 -18.96
CA GLY A 229 -9.93 4.51 -18.67
C GLY A 229 -8.78 3.57 -18.27
N ASN A 230 -9.05 2.31 -17.96
CA ASN A 230 -8.01 1.31 -17.69
C ASN A 230 -7.87 0.31 -18.86
N ALA A 231 -6.73 -0.38 -18.91
CA ALA A 231 -6.45 -1.46 -19.87
C ALA A 231 -5.41 -2.47 -19.33
N LYS A 232 -5.34 -3.64 -19.98
CA LYS A 232 -4.21 -4.59 -19.80
C LYS A 232 -2.94 -3.99 -20.40
N THR A 233 -1.88 -3.98 -19.63
CA THR A 233 -0.50 -3.67 -20.02
C THR A 233 0.40 -4.84 -19.65
N VAL A 234 1.61 -4.93 -20.21
CA VAL A 234 2.54 -6.05 -19.95
C VAL A 234 2.86 -6.24 -18.46
N ARG A 235 2.84 -5.17 -17.65
CA ARG A 235 3.12 -5.22 -16.20
C ARG A 235 1.88 -5.29 -15.30
N ASN A 236 0.68 -5.06 -15.83
CA ASN A 236 -0.54 -4.92 -15.03
C ASN A 236 -1.81 -5.15 -15.86
N ASN A 237 -2.64 -6.10 -15.44
CA ASN A 237 -3.91 -6.46 -16.07
C ASN A 237 -4.98 -5.36 -16.01
N ASN A 238 -4.94 -4.47 -15.02
CA ASN A 238 -5.90 -3.37 -14.85
C ASN A 238 -5.13 -2.06 -14.58
N SER A 239 -4.55 -1.49 -15.63
CA SER A 239 -3.74 -0.25 -15.58
C SER A 239 -4.56 0.95 -16.00
N SER A 240 -4.79 1.92 -15.11
CA SER A 240 -5.26 3.25 -15.52
C SER A 240 -4.29 3.88 -16.52
N ARG A 241 -4.82 4.36 -17.65
CA ARG A 241 -4.09 5.07 -18.72
C ARG A 241 -4.59 6.52 -18.86
N PHE A 242 -4.87 7.12 -17.70
CA PHE A 242 -5.16 8.53 -17.46
C PHE A 242 -4.72 8.87 -16.03
N GLY A 243 -4.31 10.11 -15.78
CA GLY A 243 -4.21 10.64 -14.42
C GLY A 243 -5.58 11.13 -13.95
N LYS A 244 -5.91 10.91 -12.68
CA LYS A 244 -7.18 11.35 -12.05
C LYS A 244 -6.91 12.18 -10.81
N PHE A 245 -7.59 13.31 -10.69
CA PHE A 245 -7.56 14.17 -9.52
C PHE A 245 -8.96 14.20 -8.91
N ILE A 246 -9.12 13.62 -7.73
CA ILE A 246 -10.42 13.44 -7.07
C ILE A 246 -10.47 14.43 -5.91
N ARG A 247 -11.25 15.50 -6.05
CA ARG A 247 -11.51 16.48 -4.98
C ARG A 247 -12.69 16.00 -4.15
N ILE A 248 -12.44 15.71 -2.88
CA ILE A 248 -13.50 15.53 -1.87
C ILE A 248 -13.69 16.88 -1.19
N HIS A 249 -14.89 17.45 -1.30
CA HIS A 249 -15.23 18.75 -0.73
C HIS A 249 -15.77 18.59 0.68
N PHE A 250 -15.47 19.55 1.53
CA PHE A 250 -15.90 19.61 2.92
C PHE A 250 -16.43 21.01 3.25
N ASN A 251 -17.38 21.08 4.17
CA ASN A 251 -17.83 22.35 4.73
C ASN A 251 -16.95 22.81 5.92
N GLN A 252 -17.17 24.03 6.43
CA GLN A 252 -16.41 24.58 7.57
C GLN A 252 -16.42 23.70 8.83
N GLY A 253 -17.44 22.85 8.98
CA GLY A 253 -17.61 21.88 10.06
C GLY A 253 -17.08 20.48 9.73
N GLY A 254 -16.23 20.32 8.71
CA GLY A 254 -15.55 19.05 8.39
C GLY A 254 -16.43 17.97 7.77
N LYS A 255 -17.67 18.28 7.37
CA LYS A 255 -18.58 17.30 6.75
C LYS A 255 -18.40 17.30 5.24
N VAL A 256 -18.39 16.11 4.63
CA VAL A 256 -18.31 15.96 3.17
C VAL A 256 -19.51 16.67 2.51
N ALA A 257 -19.20 17.60 1.60
CA ALA A 257 -20.13 18.49 0.90
C ALA A 257 -20.26 18.17 -0.61
N GLY A 258 -19.63 17.09 -1.06
CA GLY A 258 -19.63 16.66 -2.46
C GLY A 258 -18.28 16.07 -2.87
N ALA A 259 -18.20 15.60 -4.10
CA ALA A 259 -16.93 15.32 -4.76
C ALA A 259 -16.95 15.77 -6.22
N ASP A 260 -15.79 15.88 -6.83
CA ASP A 260 -15.64 15.95 -8.28
C ASP A 260 -14.32 15.33 -8.74
N ILE A 261 -14.28 14.93 -10.00
CA ILE A 261 -13.16 14.22 -10.62
C ILE A 261 -12.69 15.00 -11.86
N GLU A 262 -11.41 15.33 -11.90
CA GLU A 262 -10.71 15.84 -13.08
C GLU A 262 -9.82 14.73 -13.66
N HIS A 263 -9.60 14.74 -14.98
CA HIS A 263 -8.72 13.78 -15.65
C HIS A 263 -7.68 14.47 -16.54
N TYR A 264 -6.54 13.82 -16.65
CA TYR A 264 -5.34 14.31 -17.32
C TYR A 264 -4.76 13.18 -18.19
N LEU A 265 -4.17 13.53 -19.33
CA LEU A 265 -3.39 12.63 -20.18
C LEU A 265 -4.02 11.24 -20.45
N LEU A 266 -5.30 11.18 -20.85
CA LEU A 266 -5.88 9.93 -21.38
C LEU A 266 -5.07 9.46 -22.60
N GLU A 267 -4.59 8.22 -22.59
CA GLU A 267 -3.77 7.60 -23.64
C GLU A 267 -4.60 7.29 -24.89
N LYS A 268 -4.80 8.31 -25.72
CA LYS A 268 -5.66 8.23 -26.92
C LYS A 268 -5.17 7.17 -27.91
N SER A 269 -3.87 6.96 -28.04
CA SER A 269 -3.28 5.96 -28.96
C SER A 269 -3.80 4.54 -28.71
N ARG A 270 -4.03 4.15 -27.45
CA ARG A 270 -4.53 2.81 -27.07
C ARG A 270 -5.87 2.44 -27.70
N VAL A 271 -6.71 3.44 -28.02
CA VAL A 271 -8.01 3.27 -28.69
C VAL A 271 -7.88 2.61 -30.07
N ILE A 272 -6.73 2.78 -30.75
CA ILE A 272 -6.51 2.33 -32.13
C ILE A 272 -5.24 1.49 -32.31
N LYS A 273 -4.44 1.29 -31.26
CA LYS A 273 -3.17 0.54 -31.30
C LYS A 273 -2.92 -0.18 -29.99
N GLN A 274 -2.43 -1.42 -30.05
CA GLN A 274 -1.98 -2.18 -28.87
C GLN A 274 -0.56 -2.72 -29.11
N ALA A 275 0.27 -2.76 -28.06
CA ALA A 275 1.54 -3.48 -28.10
C ALA A 275 1.34 -4.97 -27.74
N PRO A 276 2.25 -5.88 -28.15
CA PRO A 276 2.18 -7.29 -27.76
C PRO A 276 2.06 -7.48 -26.25
N GLY A 277 1.14 -8.33 -25.79
CA GLY A 277 0.82 -8.51 -24.37
C GLY A 277 -0.19 -7.51 -23.78
N GLU A 278 -0.64 -6.52 -24.54
CA GLU A 278 -1.58 -5.48 -24.08
C GLU A 278 -2.98 -5.57 -24.71
N ARG A 279 -3.98 -4.97 -24.05
CA ARG A 279 -5.33 -4.74 -24.61
C ARG A 279 -5.57 -3.25 -24.91
N SER A 280 -6.67 -2.98 -25.60
CA SER A 280 -7.36 -1.68 -25.54
C SER A 280 -8.11 -1.53 -24.20
N TYR A 281 -8.91 -0.46 -24.05
CA TYR A 281 -9.71 -0.20 -22.85
C TYR A 281 -10.75 -1.31 -22.57
N HIS A 282 -10.98 -1.65 -21.30
CA HIS A 282 -11.81 -2.81 -20.91
C HIS A 282 -13.22 -2.80 -21.51
N ILE A 283 -13.84 -1.61 -21.67
CA ILE A 283 -15.19 -1.45 -22.18
C ILE A 283 -15.45 -2.17 -23.52
N PHE A 284 -14.47 -2.19 -24.44
CA PHE A 284 -14.64 -2.85 -25.75
C PHE A 284 -14.86 -4.36 -25.63
N TYR A 285 -14.31 -4.97 -24.60
CA TYR A 285 -14.40 -6.41 -24.32
C TYR A 285 -15.64 -6.69 -23.44
N GLN A 286 -15.91 -5.82 -22.48
CA GLN A 286 -17.12 -5.84 -21.64
C GLN A 286 -18.42 -5.77 -22.47
N ILE A 287 -18.59 -4.79 -23.38
CA ILE A 287 -19.81 -4.70 -24.22
C ILE A 287 -19.95 -5.84 -25.22
N TYR A 288 -18.84 -6.48 -25.58
CA TYR A 288 -18.81 -7.64 -26.48
C TYR A 288 -19.12 -8.96 -25.75
N SER A 289 -18.99 -8.99 -24.41
CA SER A 289 -19.15 -10.18 -23.56
C SER A 289 -20.56 -10.82 -23.59
N ASP A 290 -21.56 -10.06 -24.05
CA ASP A 290 -22.99 -10.35 -24.08
C ASP A 290 -23.63 -10.64 -22.70
N ALA A 291 -23.00 -10.19 -21.61
CA ALA A 291 -23.57 -10.27 -20.26
C ALA A 291 -24.88 -9.46 -20.12
N VAL A 292 -24.93 -8.26 -20.71
CA VAL A 292 -26.16 -7.47 -20.83
C VAL A 292 -26.94 -7.98 -22.04
N LYS A 293 -27.92 -8.85 -21.78
CA LYS A 293 -28.67 -9.61 -22.80
C LYS A 293 -29.13 -8.78 -24.00
N GLY A 294 -28.62 -9.11 -25.18
CA GLY A 294 -29.01 -8.48 -26.46
C GLY A 294 -28.45 -7.07 -26.64
N LEU A 295 -27.51 -6.62 -25.81
CA LEU A 295 -26.73 -5.41 -26.05
C LEU A 295 -25.88 -5.60 -27.32
N ARG A 296 -25.17 -6.72 -27.42
CA ARG A 296 -24.29 -7.03 -28.55
C ARG A 296 -25.02 -7.01 -29.90
N GLU A 297 -26.26 -7.50 -29.93
CA GLU A 297 -27.13 -7.48 -31.12
C GLU A 297 -27.54 -6.06 -31.51
N LYS A 298 -27.98 -5.23 -30.55
CA LYS A 298 -28.35 -3.82 -30.77
C LYS A 298 -27.18 -2.98 -31.27
N LEU A 299 -25.96 -3.32 -30.84
CA LEU A 299 -24.72 -2.68 -31.24
C LEU A 299 -24.17 -3.20 -32.59
N PHE A 300 -24.84 -4.15 -33.24
CA PHE A 300 -24.43 -4.80 -34.50
C PHE A 300 -23.06 -5.53 -34.45
N LEU A 301 -22.54 -5.82 -33.24
CA LEU A 301 -21.24 -6.45 -32.97
C LEU A 301 -21.21 -7.95 -33.30
N THR A 302 -21.56 -8.29 -34.54
CA THR A 302 -21.75 -9.66 -35.02
C THR A 302 -20.43 -10.41 -35.26
N ARG A 303 -19.43 -9.75 -35.84
CA ARG A 303 -18.12 -10.34 -36.15
C ARG A 303 -17.36 -10.78 -34.89
N PRO A 304 -16.48 -11.80 -34.96
CA PRO A 304 -15.55 -12.16 -33.90
C PRO A 304 -14.72 -10.97 -33.39
N ILE A 305 -14.47 -10.84 -32.09
CA ILE A 305 -13.72 -9.68 -31.54
C ILE A 305 -12.32 -9.53 -32.16
N LYS A 306 -11.69 -10.64 -32.56
CA LYS A 306 -10.39 -10.66 -33.23
C LYS A 306 -10.39 -9.96 -34.60
N GLU A 307 -11.56 -9.73 -35.19
CA GLU A 307 -11.73 -9.07 -36.48
C GLU A 307 -11.93 -7.54 -36.41
N TYR A 308 -11.98 -6.91 -35.24
CA TYR A 308 -12.07 -5.44 -35.14
C TYR A 308 -10.69 -4.84 -34.91
N THR A 309 -10.03 -4.42 -35.99
CA THR A 309 -8.59 -4.06 -36.03
C THR A 309 -8.16 -3.06 -34.95
N PHE A 310 -9.02 -2.13 -34.51
CA PHE A 310 -8.68 -1.17 -33.45
C PHE A 310 -8.57 -1.75 -32.03
N VAL A 311 -9.05 -2.98 -31.77
CA VAL A 311 -9.07 -3.59 -30.42
C VAL A 311 -8.49 -5.00 -30.35
N SER A 312 -7.93 -5.52 -31.45
CA SER A 312 -7.46 -6.90 -31.58
C SER A 312 -6.01 -7.07 -32.08
N GLN A 313 -5.18 -6.02 -32.06
CA GLN A 313 -3.79 -6.09 -32.54
C GLN A 313 -2.86 -6.95 -31.66
N ALA A 314 -3.27 -7.23 -30.42
CA ALA A 314 -2.54 -8.05 -29.47
C ALA A 314 -3.52 -8.88 -28.62
N GLU A 315 -3.64 -8.61 -27.34
CA GLU A 315 -4.45 -9.41 -26.43
C GLU A 315 -5.93 -9.03 -26.54
N VAL A 316 -6.81 -10.03 -26.47
CA VAL A 316 -8.27 -9.83 -26.38
C VAL A 316 -8.87 -10.30 -25.06
N THR A 317 -8.12 -11.08 -24.27
CA THR A 317 -8.51 -11.59 -22.95
C THR A 317 -7.46 -11.25 -21.89
N ILE A 318 -7.88 -11.34 -20.63
CA ILE A 318 -7.05 -11.15 -19.44
C ILE A 318 -7.18 -12.44 -18.62
N ASP A 319 -6.08 -12.94 -18.08
CA ASP A 319 -6.12 -14.09 -17.19
C ASP A 319 -6.65 -13.68 -15.80
N GLY A 320 -7.48 -14.54 -15.20
CA GLY A 320 -8.14 -14.29 -13.92
C GLY A 320 -9.22 -13.18 -13.91
N VAL A 321 -9.70 -12.69 -15.07
CA VAL A 321 -10.73 -11.64 -15.16
C VAL A 321 -11.80 -12.03 -16.18
N ASP A 322 -13.07 -12.08 -15.76
CA ASP A 322 -14.22 -12.26 -16.67
C ASP A 322 -14.82 -10.90 -17.05
N ASP A 323 -14.63 -10.48 -18.31
CA ASP A 323 -15.24 -9.27 -18.87
C ASP A 323 -16.78 -9.28 -18.79
N LYS A 324 -17.44 -10.42 -18.55
CA LYS A 324 -18.90 -10.50 -18.29
C LYS A 324 -19.28 -9.99 -16.91
N GLU A 325 -18.57 -10.41 -15.86
CA GLU A 325 -18.84 -9.96 -14.49
C GLU A 325 -18.55 -8.46 -14.38
N GLU A 326 -17.41 -8.03 -14.93
CA GLU A 326 -17.03 -6.62 -15.03
C GLU A 326 -18.04 -5.78 -15.85
N MET A 327 -18.66 -6.34 -16.90
CA MET A 327 -19.74 -5.67 -17.64
C MET A 327 -21.00 -5.49 -16.79
N LEU A 328 -21.39 -6.48 -15.97
CA LEU A 328 -22.55 -6.36 -15.09
C LEU A 328 -22.32 -5.32 -13.99
N ILE A 329 -21.13 -5.33 -13.36
CA ILE A 329 -20.73 -4.32 -12.37
C ILE A 329 -20.73 -2.92 -13.00
N THR A 330 -20.25 -2.79 -14.23
CA THR A 330 -20.23 -1.52 -14.97
C THR A 330 -21.65 -1.05 -15.32
N ASP A 331 -22.55 -1.95 -15.74
CA ASP A 331 -23.93 -1.62 -16.08
C ASP A 331 -24.76 -1.18 -14.85
N GLU A 332 -24.55 -1.84 -13.70
CA GLU A 332 -25.14 -1.44 -12.40
C GLU A 332 -24.56 -0.11 -11.90
N ALA A 333 -23.25 0.10 -12.03
CA ALA A 333 -22.60 1.35 -11.60
C ALA A 333 -23.13 2.57 -12.37
N PHE A 334 -23.47 2.44 -13.67
CA PHE A 334 -24.17 3.50 -14.40
C PHE A 334 -25.52 3.87 -13.79
N ASP A 335 -26.31 2.86 -13.39
CA ASP A 335 -27.65 3.07 -12.82
C ASP A 335 -27.56 3.68 -11.41
N ILE A 336 -26.60 3.24 -10.58
CA ILE A 336 -26.29 3.86 -9.28
C ILE A 336 -25.83 5.31 -9.45
N MET A 337 -25.00 5.58 -10.47
CA MET A 337 -24.56 6.93 -10.85
C MET A 337 -25.65 7.75 -11.55
N LYS A 338 -26.90 7.25 -11.59
CA LYS A 338 -28.10 7.92 -12.11
C LYS A 338 -27.99 8.30 -13.60
N PHE A 339 -27.27 7.52 -14.40
CA PHE A 339 -27.32 7.65 -15.86
C PHE A 339 -28.69 7.17 -16.36
N THR A 340 -29.23 7.80 -17.39
CA THR A 340 -30.47 7.33 -18.03
C THR A 340 -30.17 6.15 -18.97
N ALA A 341 -31.16 5.29 -19.20
CA ALA A 341 -31.03 4.19 -20.17
C ALA A 341 -30.67 4.68 -21.60
N THR A 342 -31.11 5.88 -21.97
CA THR A 342 -30.72 6.54 -23.23
C THR A 342 -29.24 6.91 -23.22
N GLU A 343 -28.77 7.65 -22.20
CA GLU A 343 -27.35 7.99 -22.05
C GLU A 343 -26.44 6.74 -22.06
N LYS A 344 -26.84 5.67 -21.35
CA LYS A 344 -26.14 4.39 -21.30
C LYS A 344 -26.10 3.71 -22.69
N SER A 345 -27.22 3.69 -23.40
CA SER A 345 -27.29 3.08 -24.74
C SER A 345 -26.55 3.88 -25.82
N GLU A 346 -26.56 5.22 -25.76
CA GLU A 346 -25.84 6.10 -26.69
C GLU A 346 -24.32 5.99 -26.48
N LEU A 347 -23.87 5.91 -25.23
CA LEU A 347 -22.47 5.69 -24.86
C LEU A 347 -21.94 4.36 -25.43
N PHE A 348 -22.71 3.28 -25.28
CA PHE A 348 -22.35 1.98 -25.86
C PHE A 348 -22.41 1.99 -27.40
N ALA A 349 -23.39 2.68 -28.00
CA ALA A 349 -23.47 2.85 -29.46
C ALA A 349 -22.26 3.60 -30.03
N ILE A 350 -21.80 4.69 -29.39
CA ILE A 350 -20.59 5.41 -29.80
C ILE A 350 -19.34 4.52 -29.67
N THR A 351 -19.27 3.71 -28.60
CA THR A 351 -18.15 2.79 -28.34
C THR A 351 -18.07 1.68 -29.40
N ALA A 352 -19.18 1.01 -29.70
CA ALA A 352 -19.25 0.02 -30.79
C ALA A 352 -19.03 0.65 -32.17
N GLY A 353 -19.52 1.87 -32.39
CA GLY A 353 -19.27 2.64 -33.61
C GLY A 353 -17.78 2.85 -33.89
N ILE A 354 -16.95 3.01 -32.86
CA ILE A 354 -15.48 3.11 -33.00
C ILE A 354 -14.88 1.79 -33.51
N MET A 355 -15.39 0.64 -33.03
CA MET A 355 -14.93 -0.69 -33.49
C MET A 355 -15.25 -0.89 -34.96
N HIS A 356 -16.50 -0.62 -35.37
CA HIS A 356 -16.93 -0.70 -36.77
C HIS A 356 -16.21 0.32 -37.67
N MET A 357 -15.99 1.54 -37.20
CA MET A 357 -15.27 2.59 -37.95
C MET A 357 -13.80 2.22 -38.21
N GLY A 358 -13.17 1.42 -37.35
CA GLY A 358 -11.82 0.88 -37.55
C GLY A 358 -11.70 -0.14 -38.68
N GLU A 359 -12.82 -0.66 -39.19
CA GLU A 359 -12.87 -1.63 -40.29
C GLU A 359 -13.20 -1.01 -41.66
N LEU A 360 -13.29 0.32 -41.74
CA LEU A 360 -13.40 1.05 -43.01
C LEU A 360 -12.16 0.84 -43.88
N LYS A 361 -12.34 0.26 -45.07
CA LYS A 361 -11.24 -0.04 -46.00
C LYS A 361 -11.23 0.92 -47.17
N PHE A 362 -10.05 1.48 -47.42
CA PHE A 362 -9.78 2.43 -48.49
C PHE A 362 -8.65 1.91 -49.37
N LYS A 363 -8.68 2.31 -50.64
CA LYS A 363 -7.68 1.98 -51.65
C LYS A 363 -7.34 3.22 -52.46
N GLN A 364 -6.23 3.17 -53.17
CA GLN A 364 -5.78 4.26 -54.05
C GLN A 364 -5.40 3.67 -55.41
N ARG A 365 -5.92 4.27 -56.49
CA ARG A 365 -5.72 3.73 -57.83
C ARG A 365 -4.31 4.04 -58.35
N PRO A 366 -3.70 3.17 -59.17
CA PRO A 366 -2.39 3.44 -59.75
C PRO A 366 -2.37 4.77 -60.52
N ARG A 367 -1.51 5.69 -60.08
CA ARG A 367 -1.34 7.09 -60.58
C ARG A 367 -2.44 8.09 -60.22
N GLU A 368 -3.39 7.76 -59.35
CA GLU A 368 -4.27 8.75 -58.71
C GLU A 368 -3.75 9.04 -57.28
N GLU A 369 -3.75 10.30 -56.85
CA GLU A 369 -3.44 10.67 -55.46
C GLU A 369 -4.64 10.57 -54.52
N GLN A 370 -5.86 10.53 -55.06
CA GLN A 370 -7.10 10.47 -54.28
C GLN A 370 -7.40 9.02 -53.84
N ALA A 371 -7.68 8.83 -52.55
CA ALA A 371 -8.22 7.58 -52.04
C ALA A 371 -9.71 7.42 -52.41
N GLU A 372 -10.14 6.17 -52.58
CA GLU A 372 -11.54 5.77 -52.73
C GLU A 372 -11.89 4.69 -51.70
N LEU A 373 -13.19 4.54 -51.40
CA LEU A 373 -13.71 3.48 -50.54
C LEU A 373 -13.57 2.12 -51.24
N GLU A 374 -13.20 1.08 -50.48
CA GLU A 374 -13.16 -0.31 -50.95
C GLU A 374 -14.32 -1.14 -50.40
N ASP A 375 -14.52 -1.16 -49.08
CA ASP A 375 -15.72 -1.71 -48.45
C ASP A 375 -16.29 -0.69 -47.45
N GLY A 376 -17.60 -0.45 -47.55
CA GLY A 376 -18.34 0.52 -46.75
C GLY A 376 -19.21 -0.09 -45.65
N LYS A 377 -19.43 -1.42 -45.62
CA LYS A 377 -20.45 -2.04 -44.75
C LYS A 377 -20.28 -1.72 -43.27
N GLU A 378 -19.06 -1.84 -42.76
CA GLU A 378 -18.76 -1.52 -41.36
C GLU A 378 -18.86 -0.01 -41.10
N GLY A 379 -18.53 0.82 -42.10
CA GLY A 379 -18.81 2.25 -42.09
C GLY A 379 -20.30 2.58 -42.00
N GLU A 380 -21.17 1.85 -42.71
CA GLU A 380 -22.62 1.99 -42.61
C GLU A 380 -23.14 1.61 -41.23
N LEU A 381 -22.60 0.56 -40.60
CA LEU A 381 -22.92 0.18 -39.21
C LEU A 381 -22.47 1.26 -38.21
N ALA A 382 -21.25 1.78 -38.35
CA ALA A 382 -20.77 2.90 -37.53
C ALA A 382 -21.65 4.14 -37.69
N CYS A 383 -21.99 4.51 -38.94
CA CYS A 383 -22.85 5.66 -39.22
C CYS A 383 -24.27 5.50 -38.66
N LYS A 384 -24.82 4.28 -38.70
CA LYS A 384 -26.11 3.93 -38.10
C LYS A 384 -26.11 4.07 -36.57
N LEU A 385 -25.00 3.70 -35.90
CA LEU A 385 -24.83 3.88 -34.45
C LEU A 385 -24.59 5.36 -34.07
N TYR A 386 -23.92 6.13 -34.93
CA TYR A 386 -23.71 7.57 -34.77
C TYR A 386 -24.91 8.42 -35.23
N CYS A 387 -25.98 7.81 -35.75
CA CYS A 387 -27.15 8.49 -36.34
C CYS A 387 -26.78 9.50 -37.47
N VAL A 388 -25.80 9.17 -38.31
CA VAL A 388 -25.36 9.98 -39.47
C VAL A 388 -25.51 9.25 -40.80
N GLU A 389 -25.47 10.01 -41.89
CA GLU A 389 -25.61 9.52 -43.26
C GLU A 389 -24.27 9.06 -43.84
N ALA A 390 -24.16 7.78 -44.19
CA ALA A 390 -22.90 7.14 -44.56
C ALA A 390 -22.19 7.78 -45.76
N GLU A 391 -22.92 8.19 -46.80
CA GLU A 391 -22.35 8.87 -47.97
C GLU A 391 -21.70 10.20 -47.59
N LYS A 392 -22.35 11.00 -46.73
CA LYS A 392 -21.80 12.26 -46.22
C LYS A 392 -20.62 12.05 -45.29
N PHE A 393 -20.66 11.01 -44.46
CA PHE A 393 -19.57 10.65 -43.55
C PHE A 393 -18.31 10.23 -44.32
N VAL A 394 -18.41 9.27 -45.23
CA VAL A 394 -17.28 8.82 -46.07
C VAL A 394 -16.84 9.94 -47.01
N GLY A 395 -17.77 10.72 -47.58
CA GLY A 395 -17.46 11.90 -48.40
C GLY A 395 -16.64 12.96 -47.65
N ALA A 396 -16.93 13.18 -46.36
CA ALA A 396 -16.17 14.10 -45.51
C ALA A 396 -14.78 13.57 -45.12
N LEU A 397 -14.58 12.25 -45.05
CA LEU A 397 -13.26 11.62 -44.88
C LEU A 397 -12.42 11.70 -46.16
N LEU A 398 -12.99 11.32 -47.31
CA LEU A 398 -12.28 11.29 -48.59
C LEU A 398 -11.98 12.68 -49.15
N LYS A 399 -12.88 13.66 -48.93
CA LYS A 399 -12.85 15.01 -49.51
C LYS A 399 -13.28 16.10 -48.51
N PRO A 400 -12.59 16.25 -47.35
CA PRO A 400 -12.91 17.24 -46.33
C PRO A 400 -12.92 18.67 -46.89
N ARG A 401 -13.84 19.49 -46.37
CA ARG A 401 -13.94 20.92 -46.73
C ARG A 401 -12.97 21.73 -45.88
N VAL A 402 -12.05 22.44 -46.52
CA VAL A 402 -11.11 23.36 -45.87
C VAL A 402 -11.55 24.79 -46.17
N LYS A 403 -11.57 25.65 -45.14
CA LYS A 403 -11.90 27.07 -45.32
C LYS A 403 -10.66 27.84 -45.75
N VAL A 404 -10.72 28.51 -46.90
CA VAL A 404 -9.63 29.33 -47.46
C VAL A 404 -10.17 30.75 -47.60
N GLY A 405 -9.74 31.64 -46.70
CA GLY A 405 -10.34 32.98 -46.58
C GLY A 405 -11.82 32.90 -46.22
N THR A 406 -12.68 33.34 -47.14
CA THR A 406 -14.15 33.29 -47.01
C THR A 406 -14.78 31.99 -47.55
N GLU A 407 -14.08 31.26 -48.43
CA GLU A 407 -14.66 30.14 -49.19
C GLU A 407 -14.34 28.77 -48.58
N TRP A 408 -15.11 27.75 -48.98
CA TRP A 408 -14.97 26.37 -48.54
C TRP A 408 -14.64 25.44 -49.71
N VAL A 409 -13.37 25.06 -49.84
CA VAL A 409 -12.84 24.24 -50.92
C VAL A 409 -12.76 22.77 -50.48
N ASN A 410 -13.12 21.83 -51.35
CA ASN A 410 -12.95 20.41 -51.08
C ASN A 410 -11.48 20.02 -51.28
N LYS A 411 -10.79 19.59 -50.22
CA LYS A 411 -9.43 19.03 -50.30
C LYS A 411 -9.53 17.51 -50.48
N GLY A 412 -8.97 16.98 -51.57
CA GLY A 412 -8.79 15.52 -51.71
C GLY A 412 -7.74 14.99 -50.73
N GLN A 413 -7.88 13.72 -50.35
CA GLN A 413 -6.93 13.01 -49.48
C GLN A 413 -6.40 11.73 -50.14
N ASN A 414 -5.14 11.40 -49.83
CA ASN A 414 -4.52 10.12 -50.20
C ASN A 414 -4.83 9.04 -49.15
N LEU A 415 -4.41 7.80 -49.43
CA LEU A 415 -4.72 6.64 -48.59
C LEU A 415 -4.30 6.84 -47.12
N ASP A 416 -3.07 7.30 -46.90
CA ASP A 416 -2.52 7.51 -45.56
C ASP A 416 -3.28 8.61 -44.82
N GLN A 417 -3.59 9.74 -45.48
CA GLN A 417 -4.33 10.84 -44.88
C GLN A 417 -5.74 10.43 -44.42
N VAL A 418 -6.44 9.60 -45.20
CA VAL A 418 -7.76 9.09 -44.81
C VAL A 418 -7.64 8.12 -43.64
N ASN A 419 -6.66 7.21 -43.64
CA ASN A 419 -6.41 6.30 -42.53
C ASN A 419 -6.04 7.06 -41.24
N TRP A 420 -5.22 8.11 -41.34
CA TRP A 420 -4.92 9.02 -40.23
C TRP A 420 -6.15 9.78 -39.75
N ALA A 421 -7.03 10.22 -40.66
CA ALA A 421 -8.27 10.91 -40.31
C ALA A 421 -9.25 10.00 -39.54
N VAL A 422 -9.41 8.74 -39.97
CA VAL A 422 -10.22 7.73 -39.28
C VAL A 422 -9.65 7.41 -37.89
N GLY A 423 -8.35 7.16 -37.79
CA GLY A 423 -7.68 6.94 -36.51
C GLY A 423 -7.74 8.17 -35.58
N ALA A 424 -7.59 9.38 -36.12
CA ALA A 424 -7.75 10.62 -35.35
C ALA A 424 -9.18 10.83 -34.86
N LEU A 425 -10.19 10.49 -35.69
CA LEU A 425 -11.60 10.60 -35.33
C LEU A 425 -11.98 9.61 -34.22
N ALA A 426 -11.53 8.35 -34.29
CA ALA A 426 -11.72 7.38 -33.20
C ALA A 426 -11.16 7.89 -31.87
N LYS A 427 -9.90 8.34 -31.90
CA LYS A 427 -9.21 8.95 -30.75
C LYS A 427 -9.94 10.18 -30.19
N ALA A 428 -10.47 11.03 -31.07
CA ALA A 428 -11.18 12.24 -30.68
C ALA A 428 -12.58 11.96 -30.12
N LEU A 429 -13.31 10.99 -30.68
CA LEU A 429 -14.61 10.54 -30.16
C LEU A 429 -14.45 9.93 -28.77
N PHE A 430 -13.53 8.96 -28.60
CA PHE A 430 -13.31 8.29 -27.32
C PHE A 430 -12.89 9.28 -26.21
N ALA A 431 -11.95 10.19 -26.49
CA ALA A 431 -11.51 11.17 -25.51
C ALA A 431 -12.60 12.19 -25.13
N ARG A 432 -13.47 12.59 -26.08
CA ARG A 432 -14.63 13.46 -25.79
C ARG A 432 -15.70 12.73 -25.00
N MET A 433 -15.95 11.45 -25.32
CA MET A 433 -16.86 10.57 -24.63
C MET A 433 -16.44 10.35 -23.16
N PHE A 434 -15.16 10.05 -22.92
CA PHE A 434 -14.59 9.93 -21.57
C PHE A 434 -14.71 11.24 -20.76
N LYS A 435 -14.39 12.39 -21.38
CA LYS A 435 -14.58 13.70 -20.74
C LYS A 435 -16.05 13.98 -20.42
N TRP A 436 -16.99 13.63 -21.30
CA TRP A 436 -18.42 13.77 -21.04
C TRP A 436 -18.87 12.86 -19.89
N LEU A 437 -18.42 11.60 -19.88
CA LEU A 437 -18.72 10.61 -18.84
C LEU A 437 -18.28 11.11 -17.45
N ILE A 438 -17.06 11.64 -17.33
CA ILE A 438 -16.59 12.27 -16.08
C ILE A 438 -17.42 13.50 -15.71
N THR A 439 -17.74 14.36 -16.68
CA THR A 439 -18.63 15.51 -16.47
C THR A 439 -20.02 15.09 -15.99
N ARG A 440 -20.49 13.89 -16.40
CA ARG A 440 -21.77 13.32 -15.99
C ARG A 440 -21.72 12.64 -14.63
N CYS A 441 -20.61 11.99 -14.27
CA CYS A 441 -20.34 11.52 -12.91
C CYS A 441 -20.32 12.69 -11.92
N ASN A 442 -19.59 13.77 -12.22
CA ASN A 442 -19.46 14.94 -11.33
C ASN A 442 -20.82 15.61 -11.01
N LYS A 443 -21.79 15.58 -11.94
CA LYS A 443 -23.18 16.04 -11.70
C LYS A 443 -23.93 15.19 -10.67
N THR A 444 -23.55 13.93 -10.49
CA THR A 444 -24.15 13.02 -9.49
C THR A 444 -23.45 13.13 -8.13
N LEU A 445 -22.15 13.45 -8.12
CA LEU A 445 -21.33 13.66 -6.91
C LEU A 445 -21.51 15.05 -6.25
N ASP A 446 -22.27 15.94 -6.89
CA ASP A 446 -22.56 17.28 -6.40
C ASP A 446 -23.71 17.30 -5.38
N ALA A 447 -23.39 17.43 -4.10
CA ALA A 447 -24.38 17.53 -3.02
C ALA A 447 -24.79 18.99 -2.79
N GLN A 448 -25.75 19.45 -3.57
CA GLN A 448 -26.22 20.85 -3.63
C GLN A 448 -26.72 21.44 -2.29
N ASP A 449 -26.98 20.59 -1.29
CA ASP A 449 -27.49 20.98 0.03
C ASP A 449 -26.40 21.45 1.02
N LEU A 450 -25.11 21.43 0.66
CA LEU A 450 -23.98 21.77 1.55
C LEU A 450 -22.98 22.74 0.92
N SER A 451 -22.38 23.61 1.75
CA SER A 451 -21.32 24.52 1.32
C SER A 451 -20.02 23.77 1.05
N ARG A 452 -19.41 24.04 -0.11
CA ARG A 452 -18.05 23.61 -0.45
C ARG A 452 -17.07 24.69 0.03
N ASP A 453 -16.57 24.56 1.26
CA ASP A 453 -15.66 25.55 1.87
C ASP A 453 -14.19 25.18 1.62
N PHE A 454 -13.86 23.89 1.74
CA PHE A 454 -12.50 23.35 1.54
C PHE A 454 -12.55 22.03 0.76
N PHE A 455 -11.41 21.57 0.24
CA PHE A 455 -11.29 20.23 -0.34
C PHE A 455 -9.96 19.54 -0.02
N ILE A 456 -9.97 18.21 -0.10
CA ILE A 456 -8.76 17.39 -0.15
C ILE A 456 -8.72 16.73 -1.53
N GLY A 457 -7.67 17.03 -2.30
CA GLY A 457 -7.48 16.53 -3.66
C GLY A 457 -6.55 15.33 -3.72
N VAL A 458 -7.07 14.16 -4.05
CA VAL A 458 -6.27 12.94 -4.24
C VAL A 458 -5.84 12.83 -5.70
N LEU A 459 -4.54 12.97 -5.97
CA LEU A 459 -3.97 12.79 -7.31
C LEU A 459 -3.42 11.36 -7.45
N ASP A 460 -4.00 10.58 -8.36
CA ASP A 460 -3.52 9.24 -8.73
C ASP A 460 -3.12 9.28 -10.21
N ILE A 461 -1.81 9.18 -10.45
CA ILE A 461 -1.19 9.36 -11.76
C ILE A 461 -0.08 8.33 -11.95
N ALA A 462 0.21 7.95 -13.20
CA ALA A 462 1.38 7.15 -13.49
C ALA A 462 2.66 7.88 -13.07
N GLY A 463 3.56 7.16 -12.41
CA GLY A 463 4.93 7.62 -12.21
C GLY A 463 5.69 7.73 -13.53
N PHE A 464 6.98 8.03 -13.42
CA PHE A 464 7.90 8.10 -14.55
C PHE A 464 7.92 6.78 -15.36
N GLU A 465 7.83 6.85 -16.70
CA GLU A 465 7.84 5.70 -17.62
C GLU A 465 9.14 5.66 -18.44
N ILE A 466 9.91 4.57 -18.30
CA ILE A 466 11.06 4.24 -19.17
C ILE A 466 10.77 2.89 -19.83
N PHE A 467 10.74 2.81 -21.15
CA PHE A 467 10.49 1.60 -21.93
C PHE A 467 11.54 1.41 -23.05
N ASP A 468 11.67 0.17 -23.51
CA ASP A 468 12.53 -0.24 -24.65
C ASP A 468 12.26 0.55 -25.96
N LEU A 469 11.09 1.19 -26.03
CA LEU A 469 10.74 2.24 -26.98
C LEU A 469 9.93 3.32 -26.26
N ASN A 470 10.58 4.45 -25.93
CA ASN A 470 9.92 5.64 -25.40
C ASN A 470 9.32 6.46 -26.56
N SER A 471 8.04 6.81 -26.46
CA SER A 471 7.31 7.57 -27.49
C SER A 471 6.84 8.94 -26.98
N PHE A 472 6.02 9.64 -27.78
CA PHE A 472 5.45 10.95 -27.42
C PHE A 472 4.65 10.89 -26.10
N GLU A 473 3.95 9.79 -25.85
CA GLU A 473 3.24 9.51 -24.61
C GLU A 473 4.20 9.46 -23.40
N GLN A 474 5.37 8.82 -23.53
CA GLN A 474 6.38 8.76 -22.47
C GLN A 474 7.00 10.14 -22.21
N LEU A 475 7.27 10.92 -23.26
CA LEU A 475 7.75 12.31 -23.12
C LEU A 475 6.79 13.17 -22.26
N TRP A 476 5.47 13.06 -22.48
CA TRP A 476 4.48 13.84 -21.71
C TRP A 476 4.32 13.38 -20.26
N ILE A 477 4.29 12.07 -19.98
CA ILE A 477 4.16 11.60 -18.59
C ILE A 477 5.45 11.84 -17.79
N ASN A 478 6.62 11.75 -18.44
CA ASN A 478 7.91 12.04 -17.82
C ASN A 478 8.07 13.54 -17.54
N PHE A 479 7.67 14.41 -18.48
CA PHE A 479 7.62 15.86 -18.26
C PHE A 479 6.68 16.25 -17.10
N VAL A 480 5.51 15.60 -16.97
CA VAL A 480 4.62 15.83 -15.82
C VAL A 480 5.24 15.31 -14.52
N ASN A 481 5.92 14.17 -14.53
CA ASN A 481 6.63 13.70 -13.33
C ASN A 481 7.82 14.61 -12.95
N GLU A 482 8.53 15.20 -13.91
CA GLU A 482 9.56 16.23 -13.68
C GLU A 482 8.96 17.44 -12.92
N LYS A 483 7.80 17.95 -13.38
CA LYS A 483 7.05 19.04 -12.72
C LYS A 483 6.55 18.66 -11.33
N LEU A 484 6.04 17.44 -11.15
CA LEU A 484 5.58 16.94 -9.85
C LEU A 484 6.74 16.75 -8.85
N GLN A 485 7.89 16.29 -9.31
CA GLN A 485 9.09 16.15 -8.48
C GLN A 485 9.67 17.54 -8.13
N GLN A 486 9.65 18.51 -9.04
CA GLN A 486 10.02 19.90 -8.73
C GLN A 486 9.09 20.49 -7.66
N PHE A 487 7.78 20.29 -7.79
CA PHE A 487 6.80 20.72 -6.79
C PHE A 487 7.05 20.07 -5.42
N PHE A 488 7.37 18.76 -5.38
CA PHE A 488 7.77 18.09 -4.15
C PHE A 488 9.03 18.69 -3.53
N ASN A 489 10.12 18.85 -4.31
CA ASN A 489 11.38 19.42 -3.82
C ASN A 489 11.16 20.80 -3.18
N HIS A 490 10.39 21.65 -3.85
CA HIS A 490 10.06 22.98 -3.35
C HIS A 490 9.23 22.93 -2.06
N HIS A 491 8.19 22.09 -1.99
CA HIS A 491 7.36 21.97 -0.79
C HIS A 491 8.12 21.41 0.41
N MET A 492 8.95 20.38 0.20
CA MET A 492 9.84 19.82 1.23
C MET A 492 10.78 20.90 1.80
N PHE A 493 11.41 21.67 0.91
CA PHE A 493 12.36 22.72 1.29
C PHE A 493 11.69 23.88 2.06
N VAL A 494 10.46 24.26 1.72
CA VAL A 494 9.69 25.25 2.49
C VAL A 494 9.39 24.75 3.90
N LEU A 495 8.97 23.49 4.06
CA LEU A 495 8.71 22.90 5.37
C LEU A 495 9.98 22.78 6.23
N GLU A 496 11.11 22.38 5.64
CA GLU A 496 12.41 22.36 6.35
C GLU A 496 12.83 23.76 6.79
N GLN A 497 12.71 24.78 5.93
CA GLN A 497 12.99 26.18 6.31
C GLN A 497 12.13 26.64 7.48
N GLU A 498 10.83 26.31 7.49
CA GLU A 498 9.95 26.69 8.60
C GLU A 498 10.33 25.99 9.91
N GLU A 499 10.74 24.72 9.87
CA GLU A 499 11.18 24.00 11.08
C GLU A 499 12.53 24.50 11.59
N TYR A 500 13.54 24.71 10.73
CA TYR A 500 14.81 25.32 11.13
C TYR A 500 14.61 26.71 11.76
N LYS A 501 13.74 27.52 11.16
CA LYS A 501 13.38 28.86 11.65
C LYS A 501 12.60 28.83 12.98
N ARG A 502 11.79 27.79 13.20
CA ARG A 502 11.02 27.54 14.43
C ARG A 502 11.91 27.11 15.59
N GLU A 503 12.88 26.22 15.31
CA GLU A 503 13.90 25.78 16.27
C GLU A 503 15.05 26.80 16.47
N GLY A 504 15.05 27.92 15.73
CA GLY A 504 16.05 28.99 15.84
C GLY A 504 17.42 28.62 15.26
N ILE A 505 17.48 27.63 14.37
CA ILE A 505 18.69 27.14 13.71
C ILE A 505 18.99 28.03 12.50
N GLN A 506 20.24 28.50 12.38
CA GLN A 506 20.68 29.29 11.22
C GLN A 506 20.90 28.38 10.00
N TRP A 507 20.17 28.65 8.93
CA TRP A 507 20.20 27.92 7.66
C TRP A 507 20.76 28.80 6.52
N GLU A 508 21.48 28.21 5.57
CA GLU A 508 21.99 28.88 4.37
C GLU A 508 21.19 28.44 3.13
N PHE A 509 20.82 29.40 2.27
CA PHE A 509 19.81 29.18 1.25
C PHE A 509 20.37 28.44 0.01
N ILE A 510 19.84 27.24 -0.25
CA ILE A 510 20.14 26.41 -1.43
C ILE A 510 18.81 25.98 -2.07
N ASP A 511 18.47 26.50 -3.26
CA ASP A 511 17.17 26.24 -3.90
C ASP A 511 17.18 24.96 -4.76
N PHE A 512 16.92 23.82 -4.12
CA PHE A 512 16.76 22.50 -4.76
C PHE A 512 15.52 22.40 -5.67
N GLY A 513 14.71 23.46 -5.81
CA GLY A 513 13.68 23.58 -6.83
C GLY A 513 14.26 23.87 -8.24
N LEU A 514 15.51 24.33 -8.33
CA LEU A 514 16.16 24.67 -9.60
C LEU A 514 16.82 23.47 -10.30
N ASP A 515 17.13 22.38 -9.58
CA ASP A 515 17.87 21.23 -10.13
C ASP A 515 17.13 20.56 -11.31
N LEU A 516 15.80 20.50 -11.27
CA LEU A 516 14.95 19.96 -12.33
C LEU A 516 14.58 21.02 -13.39
N GLN A 517 14.78 22.31 -13.10
CA GLN A 517 14.33 23.41 -13.96
C GLN A 517 14.96 23.34 -15.35
N ALA A 518 16.23 22.93 -15.47
CA ALA A 518 16.88 22.77 -16.78
C ALA A 518 16.21 21.70 -17.66
N CYS A 519 15.80 20.56 -17.09
CA CYS A 519 15.10 19.51 -17.84
C CYS A 519 13.69 19.98 -18.28
N ILE A 520 12.98 20.65 -17.37
CA ILE A 520 11.68 21.29 -17.63
C ILE A 520 11.77 22.30 -18.77
N GLU A 521 12.76 23.19 -18.74
CA GLU A 521 12.92 24.26 -19.71
C GLU A 521 13.30 23.77 -21.12
N LEU A 522 14.12 22.71 -21.21
CA LEU A 522 14.41 22.02 -22.47
C LEU A 522 13.14 21.54 -23.17
N ILE A 523 12.13 21.13 -22.41
CA ILE A 523 10.88 20.57 -22.94
C ILE A 523 9.87 21.68 -23.28
N GLU A 524 9.66 22.65 -22.39
CA GLU A 524 8.54 23.59 -22.47
C GLU A 524 8.83 24.99 -23.04
N LYS A 525 10.09 25.46 -23.07
CA LYS A 525 10.39 26.83 -23.53
C LYS A 525 10.27 26.97 -25.05
N PRO A 526 10.12 28.22 -25.57
CA PRO A 526 10.24 28.50 -27.00
C PRO A 526 11.58 27.97 -27.56
N LEU A 527 11.52 27.31 -28.72
CA LEU A 527 12.64 26.54 -29.30
C LEU A 527 13.18 25.41 -28.40
N GLY A 528 12.36 24.92 -27.45
CA GLY A 528 12.49 23.63 -26.78
C GLY A 528 11.72 22.51 -27.50
N ILE A 529 11.76 21.30 -26.94
CA ILE A 529 11.31 20.07 -27.64
C ILE A 529 9.84 20.15 -28.10
N VAL A 530 8.92 20.62 -27.24
CA VAL A 530 7.49 20.73 -27.63
C VAL A 530 7.28 21.86 -28.64
N SER A 531 7.92 23.02 -28.43
CA SER A 531 7.86 24.17 -29.36
C SER A 531 8.33 23.78 -30.77
N MET A 532 9.42 23.02 -30.88
CA MET A 532 9.97 22.61 -32.17
C MET A 532 9.16 21.50 -32.85
N LEU A 533 8.50 20.63 -32.08
CA LEU A 533 7.54 19.66 -32.61
C LEU A 533 6.29 20.35 -33.17
N ASP A 534 5.73 21.32 -32.44
CA ASP A 534 4.56 22.09 -32.89
C ASP A 534 4.88 22.93 -34.14
N GLU A 535 6.05 23.56 -34.21
CA GLU A 535 6.53 24.26 -35.42
C GLU A 535 6.75 23.31 -36.60
N GLU A 536 7.39 22.16 -36.40
CA GLU A 536 7.74 21.25 -37.49
C GLU A 536 6.53 20.46 -38.02
N CYS A 537 5.54 20.13 -37.19
CA CYS A 537 4.36 19.38 -37.63
C CYS A 537 3.44 20.15 -38.60
N ILE A 538 3.58 21.48 -38.69
CA ILE A 538 2.87 22.32 -39.67
C ILE A 538 3.68 22.62 -40.94
N VAL A 539 4.97 22.24 -41.00
CA VAL A 539 5.84 22.51 -42.15
C VAL A 539 5.57 21.51 -43.29
N PRO A 540 5.22 21.96 -44.50
CA PRO A 540 5.00 21.06 -45.64
C PRO A 540 6.27 20.28 -46.00
N LYS A 541 6.16 18.96 -46.09
CA LYS A 541 7.26 17.99 -46.32
C LYS A 541 8.24 17.82 -45.14
N ALA A 542 7.92 18.29 -43.94
CA ALA A 542 8.62 17.86 -42.74
C ALA A 542 8.45 16.35 -42.49
N THR A 543 9.38 15.78 -41.73
CA THR A 543 9.45 14.36 -41.37
C THR A 543 10.06 14.19 -39.98
N ASP A 544 9.90 13.03 -39.37
CA ASP A 544 10.51 12.70 -38.06
C ASP A 544 12.04 12.91 -38.07
N LEU A 545 12.69 12.67 -39.22
CA LEU A 545 14.13 12.91 -39.43
C LEU A 545 14.50 14.40 -39.51
N THR A 546 13.64 15.27 -40.05
CA THR A 546 13.92 16.72 -40.07
C THR A 546 13.69 17.35 -38.71
N LEU A 547 12.69 16.87 -37.95
CA LEU A 547 12.55 17.19 -36.52
C LEU A 547 13.78 16.74 -35.72
N ALA A 548 14.20 15.48 -35.88
CA ALA A 548 15.34 14.92 -35.17
C ALA A 548 16.65 15.67 -35.49
N SER A 549 16.90 16.06 -36.74
CA SER A 549 18.03 16.93 -37.10
C SER A 549 17.93 18.25 -36.36
N LYS A 550 16.81 18.98 -36.51
CA LYS A 550 16.63 20.30 -35.89
C LYS A 550 16.82 20.27 -34.37
N LEU A 551 16.29 19.26 -33.67
CA LEU A 551 16.46 19.11 -32.23
C LEU A 551 17.93 18.88 -31.84
N ASN A 552 18.66 18.04 -32.59
CA ASN A 552 20.09 17.84 -32.38
C ASN A 552 20.88 19.12 -32.70
N ASP A 553 20.63 19.75 -33.85
CA ASP A 553 21.26 21.01 -34.29
C ASP A 553 21.01 22.16 -33.29
N GLN A 554 19.86 22.17 -32.62
CA GLN A 554 19.49 23.17 -31.62
C GLN A 554 20.09 22.89 -30.24
N HIS A 555 19.96 21.68 -29.70
CA HIS A 555 20.25 21.40 -28.29
C HIS A 555 21.54 20.62 -28.02
N LEU A 556 22.01 19.78 -28.95
CA LEU A 556 23.09 18.83 -28.68
C LEU A 556 24.41 19.55 -28.39
N GLY A 557 25.00 19.27 -27.23
CA GLY A 557 26.22 19.94 -26.75
C GLY A 557 26.03 21.39 -26.33
N LYS A 558 24.79 21.91 -26.36
CA LYS A 558 24.42 23.25 -25.86
C LYS A 558 23.57 23.19 -24.59
N HIS A 559 22.76 22.15 -24.43
CA HIS A 559 21.92 21.94 -23.25
C HIS A 559 22.38 20.70 -22.45
N PRO A 560 22.63 20.78 -21.14
CA PRO A 560 23.18 19.66 -20.36
C PRO A 560 22.25 18.44 -20.33
N ASN A 561 20.93 18.66 -20.24
CA ASN A 561 19.93 17.58 -20.23
C ASN A 561 19.61 17.01 -21.62
N PHE A 562 20.25 17.46 -22.72
CA PHE A 562 20.02 16.90 -24.06
C PHE A 562 21.27 16.15 -24.54
N GLN A 563 21.13 14.84 -24.73
CA GLN A 563 22.24 13.95 -25.09
C GLN A 563 21.97 13.17 -26.38
N LYS A 564 23.03 12.57 -26.93
CA LYS A 564 22.86 11.57 -27.99
C LYS A 564 22.14 10.34 -27.42
N PRO A 565 21.28 9.68 -28.21
CA PRO A 565 20.70 8.40 -27.82
C PRO A 565 21.79 7.36 -27.55
N ARG A 566 21.57 6.49 -26.56
CA ARG A 566 22.40 5.30 -26.32
C ARG A 566 22.30 4.38 -27.56
N PRO A 567 23.39 3.71 -28.00
CA PRO A 567 23.29 2.72 -29.07
C PRO A 567 22.31 1.59 -28.70
N PRO A 568 21.38 1.20 -29.59
CA PRO A 568 20.33 0.23 -29.26
C PRO A 568 20.92 -1.15 -28.91
N LYS A 569 20.49 -1.72 -27.78
CA LYS A 569 20.91 -3.06 -27.35
C LYS A 569 19.94 -4.11 -27.91
N GLY A 570 20.49 -5.09 -28.64
CA GLY A 570 19.75 -6.29 -29.07
C GLY A 570 18.65 -6.04 -30.11
N LYS A 571 17.41 -5.87 -29.64
CA LYS A 571 16.20 -5.65 -30.47
C LYS A 571 15.51 -4.30 -30.22
N GLN A 572 16.09 -3.43 -29.37
CA GLN A 572 15.62 -2.06 -29.18
C GLN A 572 15.62 -1.30 -30.52
N ALA A 573 14.64 -0.40 -30.71
CA ALA A 573 14.57 0.45 -31.90
C ALA A 573 15.63 1.57 -31.83
N GLU A 574 15.99 2.15 -32.98
CA GLU A 574 16.84 3.36 -33.00
C GLU A 574 16.09 4.55 -32.38
N ALA A 575 16.66 5.13 -31.32
CA ALA A 575 16.20 6.38 -30.73
C ALA A 575 16.88 7.58 -31.41
N HIS A 576 16.20 8.74 -31.41
CA HIS A 576 16.64 9.94 -32.12
C HIS A 576 17.33 11.00 -31.23
N LEU A 577 17.09 10.92 -29.92
CA LEU A 577 17.58 11.83 -28.87
C LEU A 577 17.53 11.13 -27.50
N ALA A 578 18.22 11.67 -26.50
CA ALA A 578 18.05 11.29 -25.10
C ALA A 578 17.90 12.54 -24.22
N ILE A 579 17.09 12.43 -23.16
CA ILE A 579 16.86 13.50 -22.18
C ILE A 579 17.33 13.03 -20.80
N VAL A 580 18.09 13.86 -20.08
CA VAL A 580 18.49 13.59 -18.70
C VAL A 580 17.45 14.17 -17.75
N HIS A 581 16.54 13.32 -17.31
CA HIS A 581 15.51 13.59 -16.30
C HIS A 581 16.03 13.35 -14.87
N TYR A 582 15.29 13.79 -13.84
CA TYR A 582 15.60 13.46 -12.44
C TYR A 582 15.68 11.94 -12.16
N ALA A 583 14.91 11.14 -12.90
CA ALA A 583 14.94 9.67 -12.83
C ALA A 583 16.20 9.06 -13.47
N GLY A 584 17.10 9.87 -14.04
CA GLY A 584 18.41 9.48 -14.54
C GLY A 584 18.41 8.73 -15.88
N THR A 585 19.58 8.63 -16.49
CA THR A 585 19.88 7.71 -17.60
C THR A 585 20.76 6.54 -17.17
N GLU A 586 21.25 6.53 -15.92
CA GLU A 586 21.95 5.37 -15.31
C GLU A 586 20.94 4.39 -14.71
N LEU A 587 19.86 4.90 -14.13
CA LEU A 587 18.71 4.13 -13.65
C LEU A 587 18.03 3.33 -14.78
N GLU A 588 18.10 3.79 -16.04
CA GLU A 588 17.71 3.01 -17.22
C GLU A 588 18.57 1.74 -17.41
N GLU A 589 19.87 1.80 -17.09
CA GLU A 589 20.79 0.67 -17.22
C GLU A 589 20.66 -0.30 -16.03
N GLU A 590 20.42 0.20 -14.83
CA GLU A 590 20.04 -0.64 -13.68
C GLU A 590 18.67 -1.31 -13.90
N LEU A 591 17.70 -0.59 -14.48
CA LEU A 591 16.37 -1.11 -14.79
C LEU A 591 16.37 -2.07 -15.98
N ASP A 592 17.26 -1.93 -16.96
CA ASP A 592 17.50 -2.95 -18.00
C ASP A 592 18.13 -4.23 -17.43
N ASN A 593 19.04 -4.08 -16.45
CA ASN A 593 19.61 -5.21 -15.73
C ASN A 593 18.55 -5.88 -14.83
N GLU A 594 17.71 -5.12 -14.13
CA GLU A 594 16.54 -5.63 -13.37
C GLU A 594 15.60 -6.37 -14.31
N ARG A 595 15.21 -5.80 -15.46
CA ARG A 595 14.35 -6.47 -16.45
C ARG A 595 14.92 -7.79 -16.92
N GLN A 596 16.21 -7.86 -17.19
CA GLN A 596 16.84 -9.09 -17.65
C GLN A 596 16.92 -10.14 -16.54
N SER A 597 17.24 -9.76 -15.31
CA SER A 597 17.24 -10.66 -14.15
C SER A 597 15.83 -11.10 -13.78
N ARG A 598 14.86 -10.19 -13.79
CA ARG A 598 13.44 -10.46 -13.56
C ARG A 598 12.81 -11.29 -14.66
N SER A 599 13.13 -11.07 -15.93
CA SER A 599 12.64 -11.91 -17.03
C SER A 599 13.20 -13.35 -16.94
N LYS A 600 14.43 -13.53 -16.45
CA LYS A 600 14.97 -14.86 -16.11
C LYS A 600 14.25 -15.45 -14.90
N ALA A 601 14.06 -14.69 -13.83
CA ALA A 601 13.36 -15.13 -12.62
C ALA A 601 11.87 -15.42 -12.87
N GLU A 602 11.23 -14.72 -13.79
CA GLU A 602 9.83 -14.90 -14.20
C GLU A 602 9.66 -16.09 -15.15
N LYS A 603 10.65 -16.37 -16.02
CA LYS A 603 10.73 -17.65 -16.73
C LYS A 603 10.93 -18.81 -15.75
N ALA A 604 11.91 -18.71 -14.85
CA ALA A 604 12.12 -19.73 -13.82
C ALA A 604 10.90 -19.90 -12.89
N ARG A 605 10.18 -18.82 -12.55
CA ARG A 605 8.91 -18.90 -11.81
C ARG A 605 7.84 -19.60 -12.64
N ASN A 606 7.71 -19.30 -13.93
CA ASN A 606 6.72 -19.94 -14.80
C ASN A 606 7.09 -21.40 -15.11
N GLU A 607 8.37 -21.74 -15.17
CA GLU A 607 8.89 -23.11 -15.27
C GLU A 607 8.61 -23.88 -13.97
N MET A 608 8.92 -23.31 -12.79
CA MET A 608 8.53 -23.89 -11.49
C MET A 608 7.02 -23.93 -11.28
N GLN A 609 6.25 -23.01 -11.87
CA GLN A 609 4.79 -23.02 -11.83
C GLN A 609 4.25 -24.12 -12.75
N LEU A 610 4.84 -24.34 -13.93
CA LEU A 610 4.53 -25.50 -14.78
C LEU A 610 4.94 -26.82 -14.13
N GLU A 611 6.05 -26.87 -13.39
CA GLU A 611 6.41 -28.04 -12.57
C GLU A 611 5.43 -28.24 -11.40
N LEU A 612 4.93 -27.16 -10.77
CA LEU A 612 3.91 -27.23 -9.72
C LEU A 612 2.52 -27.56 -10.26
N GLU A 613 2.21 -27.18 -11.51
CA GLU A 613 1.00 -27.55 -12.23
C GLU A 613 1.12 -29.00 -12.73
N GLU A 614 2.27 -29.49 -13.21
CA GLU A 614 2.48 -30.91 -13.54
C GLU A 614 2.45 -31.78 -12.27
N LEU A 615 3.06 -31.33 -11.17
CA LEU A 615 2.96 -32.00 -9.87
C LEU A 615 1.55 -31.89 -9.28
N GLY A 616 0.81 -30.83 -9.60
CA GLY A 616 -0.59 -30.61 -9.24
C GLY A 616 -1.51 -31.56 -10.00
N ASP A 617 -1.43 -31.60 -11.32
CA ASP A 617 -2.12 -32.54 -12.21
C ASP A 617 -1.78 -33.98 -11.83
N ARG A 618 -0.52 -34.30 -11.50
CA ARG A 618 -0.15 -35.65 -11.01
C ARG A 618 -0.66 -35.95 -9.61
N LEU A 619 -0.86 -34.93 -8.77
CA LEU A 619 -1.51 -35.05 -7.46
C LEU A 619 -3.03 -35.17 -7.59
N ASP A 620 -3.64 -34.59 -8.61
CA ASP A 620 -5.07 -34.68 -8.95
C ASP A 620 -5.39 -35.89 -9.85
N GLU A 621 -4.42 -36.48 -10.55
CA GLU A 621 -4.51 -37.82 -11.13
C GLU A 621 -4.40 -38.88 -10.03
N ALA A 622 -3.44 -38.76 -9.10
CA ALA A 622 -3.34 -39.66 -7.94
C ALA A 622 -4.53 -39.49 -6.98
N GLY A 623 -4.94 -38.24 -6.75
CA GLY A 623 -6.11 -37.83 -5.99
C GLY A 623 -7.39 -38.29 -6.67
N GLY A 624 -7.53 -38.07 -7.98
CA GLY A 624 -8.64 -38.53 -8.82
C GLY A 624 -8.74 -40.04 -8.90
N ALA A 625 -7.62 -40.77 -8.97
CA ALA A 625 -7.61 -42.24 -8.85
C ALA A 625 -8.07 -42.69 -7.45
N THR A 626 -7.61 -42.01 -6.39
CA THR A 626 -8.04 -42.28 -5.01
C THR A 626 -9.53 -41.93 -4.79
N GLN A 627 -10.01 -40.85 -5.41
CA GLN A 627 -11.37 -40.33 -5.29
C GLN A 627 -12.35 -41.12 -6.16
N ALA A 628 -11.90 -41.64 -7.31
CA ALA A 628 -12.60 -42.65 -8.10
C ALA A 628 -12.66 -43.99 -7.34
N GLN A 629 -11.60 -44.39 -6.63
CA GLN A 629 -11.62 -45.56 -5.75
C GLN A 629 -12.62 -45.37 -4.59
N ILE A 630 -12.70 -44.17 -4.02
CA ILE A 630 -13.67 -43.79 -2.98
C ILE A 630 -15.10 -43.69 -3.53
N GLU A 631 -15.30 -43.17 -4.75
CA GLU A 631 -16.59 -43.19 -5.47
C GLU A 631 -17.03 -44.61 -5.80
N LEU A 632 -16.12 -45.48 -6.24
CA LEU A 632 -16.39 -46.88 -6.54
C LEU A 632 -16.74 -47.66 -5.26
N ASN A 633 -16.05 -47.36 -4.16
CA ASN A 633 -16.37 -47.92 -2.85
C ASN A 633 -17.70 -47.36 -2.32
N LYS A 634 -17.99 -46.07 -2.45
CA LYS A 634 -19.31 -45.49 -2.11
C LYS A 634 -20.43 -46.03 -3.00
N LYS A 635 -20.18 -46.29 -4.28
CA LYS A 635 -21.13 -46.96 -5.18
C LYS A 635 -21.32 -48.42 -4.78
N ARG A 636 -20.27 -49.14 -4.37
CA ARG A 636 -20.39 -50.49 -3.80
C ARG A 636 -21.09 -50.51 -2.45
N GLU A 637 -20.88 -49.52 -1.59
CA GLU A 637 -21.60 -49.38 -0.32
C GLU A 637 -23.06 -49.00 -0.56
N ALA A 638 -23.35 -48.14 -1.53
CA ALA A 638 -24.71 -47.81 -1.95
C ALA A 638 -25.40 -48.99 -2.66
N GLU A 639 -24.69 -49.79 -3.46
CA GLU A 639 -25.20 -51.03 -4.04
C GLU A 639 -25.35 -52.13 -2.99
N LEU A 640 -24.50 -52.20 -1.95
CA LEU A 640 -24.68 -53.12 -0.82
C LEU A 640 -25.81 -52.70 0.11
N ALA A 641 -25.98 -51.39 0.35
CA ALA A 641 -27.11 -50.84 1.08
C ALA A 641 -28.42 -51.05 0.30
N LYS A 642 -28.40 -50.79 -1.01
CA LYS A 642 -29.53 -51.06 -1.90
C LYS A 642 -29.80 -52.56 -2.01
N LEU A 643 -28.80 -53.43 -2.16
CA LEU A 643 -29.01 -54.87 -2.19
C LEU A 643 -29.51 -55.42 -0.85
N ARG A 644 -29.16 -54.79 0.29
CA ARG A 644 -29.78 -55.10 1.60
C ARG A 644 -31.23 -54.63 1.64
N GLN A 645 -31.51 -53.41 1.19
CA GLN A 645 -32.86 -52.87 1.11
C GLN A 645 -33.74 -53.69 0.16
N ASP A 646 -33.25 -54.07 -1.02
CA ASP A 646 -33.91 -54.96 -1.99
C ASP A 646 -34.12 -56.37 -1.39
N LEU A 647 -33.32 -56.80 -0.40
CA LEU A 647 -33.49 -58.08 0.33
C LEU A 647 -34.54 -57.98 1.46
N GLU A 648 -34.56 -56.86 2.19
CA GLU A 648 -35.61 -56.55 3.17
C GLU A 648 -36.96 -56.32 2.47
N ASP A 649 -36.98 -55.54 1.38
CA ASP A 649 -38.14 -55.35 0.51
C ASP A 649 -38.56 -56.66 -0.18
N ALA A 650 -37.64 -57.57 -0.54
CA ALA A 650 -38.02 -58.91 -1.01
C ALA A 650 -38.66 -59.76 0.09
N ALA A 651 -38.18 -59.69 1.33
CA ALA A 651 -38.79 -60.36 2.47
C ALA A 651 -40.20 -59.80 2.78
N ILE A 652 -40.35 -58.47 2.78
CA ILE A 652 -41.62 -57.77 3.01
C ILE A 652 -42.59 -58.02 1.84
N ASN A 653 -42.11 -58.09 0.59
CA ASN A 653 -42.95 -58.48 -0.55
C ASN A 653 -43.37 -59.95 -0.51
N ALA A 654 -42.55 -60.87 0.02
CA ALA A 654 -42.95 -62.26 0.23
C ALA A 654 -44.08 -62.37 1.27
N GLU A 655 -43.99 -61.60 2.36
CA GLU A 655 -45.01 -61.60 3.42
C GLU A 655 -46.32 -60.92 2.98
N THR A 656 -46.24 -59.76 2.30
CA THR A 656 -47.43 -59.07 1.77
C THR A 656 -48.07 -59.77 0.57
N SER A 657 -47.31 -60.52 -0.24
CA SER A 657 -47.87 -61.35 -1.32
C SER A 657 -48.81 -62.45 -0.81
N MET A 658 -48.53 -63.04 0.36
CA MET A 658 -49.43 -64.00 1.00
C MET A 658 -50.73 -63.35 1.51
N ALA A 659 -50.70 -62.06 1.86
CA ALA A 659 -51.89 -61.31 2.25
C ALA A 659 -52.75 -60.90 1.03
N ALA A 660 -52.12 -60.43 -0.05
CA ALA A 660 -52.81 -59.94 -1.25
C ALA A 660 -53.67 -61.02 -1.95
N LEU A 661 -53.22 -62.28 -1.91
CA LEU A 661 -53.97 -63.43 -2.46
C LEU A 661 -55.33 -63.66 -1.79
N ARG A 662 -55.55 -63.19 -0.55
CA ARG A 662 -56.85 -63.29 0.12
C ARG A 662 -57.86 -62.24 -0.32
N LYS A 663 -57.42 -61.10 -0.88
CA LYS A 663 -58.34 -60.03 -1.32
C LYS A 663 -58.85 -60.24 -2.75
N LYS A 664 -57.99 -60.70 -3.66
CA LYS A 664 -58.32 -60.90 -5.09
C LYS A 664 -59.40 -61.95 -5.40
N HIS A 665 -59.96 -62.64 -4.41
CA HIS A 665 -61.07 -63.58 -4.60
C HIS A 665 -62.46 -62.92 -4.54
N ASN A 666 -62.64 -61.86 -3.76
CA ASN A 666 -63.98 -61.34 -3.44
C ASN A 666 -64.44 -60.21 -4.38
N ASP A 667 -63.52 -59.34 -4.83
CA ASP A 667 -63.88 -58.12 -5.57
C ASP A 667 -64.35 -58.43 -7.02
N ALA A 668 -64.05 -59.62 -7.54
CA ALA A 668 -64.44 -60.10 -8.88
C ALA A 668 -65.93 -60.46 -9.04
N VAL A 669 -66.76 -60.22 -8.01
CA VAL A 669 -68.21 -60.52 -8.00
C VAL A 669 -69.07 -59.27 -8.27
N ALA A 670 -68.50 -58.05 -8.15
CA ALA A 670 -69.27 -56.81 -8.21
C ALA A 670 -69.50 -56.26 -9.64
N GLU A 671 -68.64 -56.58 -10.61
CA GLU A 671 -68.58 -55.92 -11.93
C GLU A 671 -69.52 -56.54 -12.99
N LEU A 672 -70.71 -57.00 -12.58
CA LEU A 672 -71.69 -57.65 -13.46
C LEU A 672 -73.15 -57.23 -13.24
N SER A 673 -73.41 -56.13 -12.52
CA SER A 673 -74.76 -55.58 -12.33
C SER A 673 -74.79 -54.05 -12.25
N ASP A 674 -74.44 -53.39 -13.36
CA ASP A 674 -75.36 -52.42 -13.97
C ASP A 674 -74.88 -51.97 -15.36
N GLN A 675 -75.16 -52.83 -16.35
CA GLN A 675 -75.38 -52.38 -17.71
C GLN A 675 -76.78 -51.74 -17.77
N LEU A 676 -76.88 -50.43 -17.49
CA LEU A 676 -78.12 -49.69 -17.74
C LEU A 676 -77.85 -48.26 -18.24
N ASP A 677 -78.76 -47.76 -19.07
CA ASP A 677 -78.74 -46.43 -19.70
C ASP A 677 -77.48 -46.06 -20.50
N THR A 678 -77.01 -47.05 -21.25
CA THR A 678 -76.74 -46.79 -22.66
C THR A 678 -77.93 -46.09 -23.32
N VAL A 679 -77.69 -44.88 -23.84
CA VAL A 679 -78.43 -44.27 -24.96
C VAL A 679 -79.91 -43.98 -24.74
N GLN A 680 -80.24 -42.71 -24.45
CA GLN A 680 -81.37 -42.04 -25.12
C GLN A 680 -81.29 -40.51 -25.09
N LYS A 681 -81.65 -39.87 -26.23
CA LYS A 681 -81.78 -38.40 -26.44
C LYS A 681 -80.42 -37.66 -26.36
N MET A 682 -79.71 -37.35 -27.44
CA MET A 682 -80.11 -36.88 -28.79
C MET A 682 -81.12 -35.72 -28.80
N ARG A 683 -80.64 -34.47 -28.97
CA ARG A 683 -81.03 -33.54 -30.07
C ARG A 683 -80.38 -32.15 -29.96
N GLY A 684 -80.27 -31.46 -31.11
CA GLY A 684 -79.86 -30.05 -31.24
C GLY A 684 -78.34 -29.83 -31.21
N LYS A 685 -77.65 -29.16 -32.14
CA LYS A 685 -78.02 -28.32 -33.29
C LYS A 685 -78.97 -27.13 -33.01
N LEU A 686 -78.42 -25.91 -33.08
CA LEU A 686 -79.13 -24.62 -33.23
C LEU A 686 -80.04 -24.24 -32.04
N GLU A 687 -80.28 -22.98 -31.69
CA GLU A 687 -79.66 -21.68 -32.04
C GLU A 687 -80.03 -20.67 -30.93
N GLN A 688 -79.37 -19.50 -30.90
CA GLN A 688 -79.77 -18.26 -30.21
C GLN A 688 -79.93 -18.23 -28.66
N SER A 689 -79.16 -17.31 -28.09
CA SER A 689 -79.59 -16.30 -27.10
C SER A 689 -80.01 -16.71 -25.68
N GLY A 690 -79.29 -16.15 -24.69
CA GLY A 690 -79.82 -15.93 -23.35
C GLY A 690 -78.79 -15.99 -22.22
N GLU A 691 -78.26 -14.82 -21.83
CA GLU A 691 -77.73 -14.49 -20.48
C GLU A 691 -76.51 -15.33 -19.98
N GLN A 692 -75.49 -14.78 -19.30
CA GLN A 692 -75.38 -13.54 -18.53
C GLN A 692 -74.07 -12.81 -18.86
N THR A 693 -74.08 -11.48 -18.85
CA THR A 693 -72.87 -10.64 -19.03
C THR A 693 -72.96 -9.47 -18.05
N GLU A 694 -72.10 -9.47 -17.04
CA GLU A 694 -72.16 -8.54 -15.90
C GLU A 694 -70.73 -8.21 -15.40
N ALA A 695 -70.62 -7.16 -14.58
CA ALA A 695 -69.49 -6.85 -13.70
C ALA A 695 -68.12 -6.40 -14.27
N VAL A 696 -68.04 -5.85 -15.50
CA VAL A 696 -66.97 -4.89 -15.88
C VAL A 696 -67.65 -3.60 -16.37
N LYS A 697 -68.10 -2.68 -15.51
CA LYS A 697 -67.37 -1.91 -14.48
C LYS A 697 -66.13 -1.16 -15.00
N ARG A 698 -66.41 0.07 -15.47
CA ARG A 698 -65.52 1.25 -15.50
C ARG A 698 -64.39 1.26 -16.54
N GLU A 699 -64.73 1.59 -17.78
CA GLU A 699 -64.19 2.81 -18.41
C GLU A 699 -65.15 3.32 -19.51
N ASN A 700 -64.97 4.57 -19.94
CA ASN A 700 -65.87 5.36 -20.81
C ASN A 700 -67.18 5.91 -20.18
N LYS A 701 -67.02 6.96 -19.36
CA LYS A 701 -68.05 8.01 -19.23
C LYS A 701 -67.45 9.43 -19.17
N ALA A 702 -66.58 9.73 -20.14
CA ALA A 702 -66.32 11.11 -20.53
C ALA A 702 -67.60 11.76 -21.10
N LEU A 703 -67.57 13.08 -21.36
CA LEU A 703 -68.69 13.86 -21.90
C LEU A 703 -69.94 13.96 -20.97
N ALA A 704 -69.70 14.27 -19.69
CA ALA A 704 -70.80 14.55 -18.75
C ALA A 704 -70.51 15.68 -17.72
N GLN A 705 -69.40 16.42 -17.86
CA GLN A 705 -68.96 17.39 -16.83
C GLN A 705 -68.50 18.77 -17.38
N GLU A 706 -68.65 19.02 -18.67
CA GLU A 706 -68.32 20.29 -19.35
C GLU A 706 -69.56 21.16 -19.66
N LEU A 707 -70.72 20.83 -19.07
CA LEU A 707 -71.97 21.59 -19.19
C LEU A 707 -72.36 22.26 -17.86
N LYS A 708 -71.37 22.82 -17.14
CA LYS A 708 -71.60 23.63 -15.93
C LYS A 708 -70.99 25.03 -15.98
N ASP A 709 -70.46 25.45 -17.13
CA ASP A 709 -69.89 26.79 -17.35
C ASP A 709 -70.98 27.82 -17.73
N ILE A 710 -72.10 27.77 -16.99
CA ILE A 710 -73.12 28.83 -16.91
C ILE A 710 -73.37 29.11 -15.41
N ALA A 711 -72.27 29.26 -14.67
CA ALA A 711 -72.25 29.62 -13.25
C ALA A 711 -72.07 31.14 -13.04
N ASP A 712 -71.65 31.88 -14.07
CA ASP A 712 -71.52 33.34 -14.08
C ASP A 712 -72.62 34.00 -14.92
N GLN A 713 -73.74 34.35 -14.29
CA GLN A 713 -74.51 35.58 -14.57
C GLN A 713 -75.72 35.73 -13.62
N LEU A 714 -75.62 36.69 -12.68
CA LEU A 714 -76.72 37.50 -12.08
C LEU A 714 -77.90 36.73 -11.40
N GLY A 715 -78.35 37.06 -10.20
CA GLY A 715 -78.03 38.14 -9.27
C GLY A 715 -79.14 38.24 -8.20
N GLU A 716 -78.97 39.10 -7.19
CA GLU A 716 -79.95 39.37 -6.09
C GLU A 716 -80.24 38.17 -5.13
N GLY A 717 -80.50 38.37 -3.82
CA GLY A 717 -80.33 39.58 -3.01
C GLY A 717 -80.84 39.44 -1.56
N GLY A 718 -80.10 40.04 -0.61
CA GLY A 718 -80.65 40.60 0.64
C GLY A 718 -81.03 39.67 1.82
N LYS A 719 -80.12 39.56 2.81
CA LYS A 719 -80.42 39.46 4.27
C LYS A 719 -79.10 39.33 5.09
N SER A 720 -78.62 40.26 5.90
CA SER A 720 -78.52 41.74 5.89
C SER A 720 -78.35 42.22 7.35
N VAL A 721 -77.54 43.27 7.55
CA VAL A 721 -77.44 44.09 8.78
C VAL A 721 -76.74 43.49 10.02
N HIS A 722 -77.15 42.36 10.61
CA HIS A 722 -76.66 42.01 11.97
C HIS A 722 -75.14 41.75 12.03
N ASP A 723 -74.59 40.94 11.12
CA ASP A 723 -73.16 40.59 11.16
C ASP A 723 -72.23 41.74 10.74
N LEU A 724 -72.74 42.70 9.96
CA LEU A 724 -72.01 43.92 9.59
C LEU A 724 -71.63 44.78 10.82
N GLN A 725 -72.44 44.76 11.89
CA GLN A 725 -72.12 45.49 13.12
C GLN A 725 -70.99 44.83 13.93
N LYS A 726 -70.84 43.49 13.87
CA LYS A 726 -69.69 42.80 14.43
C LYS A 726 -68.43 43.01 13.59
N LEU A 727 -68.56 42.95 12.26
CA LEU A 727 -67.43 43.16 11.35
C LEU A 727 -66.87 44.58 11.47
N ARG A 728 -67.74 45.61 11.53
CA ARG A 728 -67.33 47.01 11.72
C ARG A 728 -66.43 47.20 12.94
N ARG A 729 -66.79 46.65 14.10
CA ARG A 729 -65.97 46.79 15.33
C ARG A 729 -64.62 46.06 15.26
N ARG A 730 -64.50 45.02 14.43
CA ARG A 730 -63.21 44.37 14.18
C ARG A 730 -62.33 45.23 13.27
N LEU A 731 -62.92 45.74 12.17
CA LEU A 731 -62.26 46.67 11.26
C LEU A 731 -61.85 48.00 11.92
N GLU A 732 -62.60 48.47 12.92
CA GLU A 732 -62.21 49.66 13.71
C GLU A 732 -60.94 49.40 14.55
N ILE A 733 -60.74 48.18 15.07
CA ILE A 733 -59.52 47.78 15.79
C ILE A 733 -58.36 47.49 14.81
N GLU A 734 -58.61 46.71 13.75
CA GLU A 734 -57.62 46.43 12.71
C GLU A 734 -57.10 47.74 12.06
N LYS A 735 -57.93 48.78 11.98
CA LYS A 735 -57.50 50.12 11.52
C LYS A 735 -56.54 50.80 12.51
N GLU A 736 -56.78 50.71 13.82
CA GLU A 736 -55.90 51.31 14.84
C GLU A 736 -54.55 50.55 14.91
N GLU A 737 -54.58 49.22 14.82
CA GLU A 737 -53.37 48.38 14.73
C GLU A 737 -52.58 48.66 13.44
N LEU A 738 -53.25 48.80 12.28
CA LEU A 738 -52.60 49.15 11.01
C LEU A 738 -52.06 50.58 10.98
N GLN A 739 -52.69 51.54 11.67
CA GLN A 739 -52.15 52.89 11.80
C GLN A 739 -50.87 52.87 12.65
N GLN A 740 -50.87 52.17 13.78
CA GLN A 740 -49.66 52.08 14.61
C GLN A 740 -48.50 51.37 13.88
N ALA A 741 -48.79 50.33 13.09
CA ALA A 741 -47.80 49.69 12.24
C ALA A 741 -47.31 50.57 11.08
N LEU A 742 -48.13 51.49 10.57
CA LEU A 742 -47.73 52.49 9.58
C LEU A 742 -46.79 53.53 10.20
N ASP A 743 -47.14 54.08 11.37
CA ASP A 743 -46.33 55.07 12.09
C ASP A 743 -44.93 54.49 12.45
N GLU A 744 -44.85 53.22 12.86
CA GLU A 744 -43.58 52.52 13.09
C GLU A 744 -42.80 52.27 11.78
N ALA A 745 -43.48 51.98 10.67
CA ALA A 745 -42.85 51.79 9.36
C ALA A 745 -42.32 53.11 8.75
N GLU A 746 -43.02 54.23 8.95
CA GLU A 746 -42.56 55.56 8.54
C GLU A 746 -41.30 55.98 9.34
N CYS A 747 -41.27 55.74 10.65
CA CYS A 747 -40.09 56.02 11.47
C CYS A 747 -38.89 55.10 11.12
N ALA A 748 -39.15 53.85 10.72
CA ALA A 748 -38.12 52.97 10.16
C ALA A 748 -37.62 53.45 8.78
N LEU A 749 -38.51 53.98 7.95
CA LEU A 749 -38.16 54.55 6.63
C LEU A 749 -37.25 55.78 6.78
N GLU A 750 -37.57 56.73 7.67
CA GLU A 750 -36.69 57.87 7.97
C GLU A 750 -35.28 57.42 8.41
N ALA A 751 -35.19 56.35 9.21
CA ALA A 751 -33.92 55.79 9.66
C ALA A 751 -33.10 55.14 8.51
N GLU A 752 -33.76 54.53 7.53
CA GLU A 752 -33.10 54.02 6.30
C GLU A 752 -32.76 55.13 5.31
N GLU A 753 -33.61 56.14 5.11
CA GLU A 753 -33.27 57.32 4.29
C GLU A 753 -32.03 58.04 4.84
N ALA A 754 -31.93 58.18 6.17
CA ALA A 754 -30.73 58.70 6.82
C ALA A 754 -29.49 57.81 6.62
N LYS A 755 -29.63 56.49 6.41
CA LYS A 755 -28.51 55.60 6.04
C LYS A 755 -28.16 55.75 4.55
N VAL A 756 -29.15 55.78 3.66
CA VAL A 756 -28.97 56.00 2.21
C VAL A 756 -28.27 57.34 1.95
N MET A 757 -28.65 58.40 2.65
CA MET A 757 -28.01 59.72 2.51
C MET A 757 -26.53 59.70 2.94
N ARG A 758 -26.18 58.96 4.00
CA ARG A 758 -24.78 58.74 4.41
C ARG A 758 -24.00 57.92 3.37
N ALA A 759 -24.58 56.82 2.89
CA ALA A 759 -23.98 56.00 1.83
C ALA A 759 -23.80 56.79 0.51
N GLN A 760 -24.71 57.70 0.17
CA GLN A 760 -24.56 58.61 -0.98
C GLN A 760 -23.41 59.62 -0.79
N ILE A 761 -23.16 60.08 0.44
CA ILE A 761 -21.99 60.94 0.75
C ILE A 761 -20.69 60.13 0.64
N GLU A 762 -20.63 58.91 1.17
CA GLU A 762 -19.46 58.01 1.00
C GLU A 762 -19.23 57.67 -0.48
N VAL A 763 -20.27 57.31 -1.24
CA VAL A 763 -20.17 57.06 -2.69
C VAL A 763 -19.73 58.31 -3.46
N SER A 764 -20.11 59.51 -3.01
CA SER A 764 -19.64 60.78 -3.60
C SER A 764 -18.15 61.02 -3.31
N GLN A 765 -17.70 60.76 -2.08
CA GLN A 765 -16.28 60.86 -1.69
C GLN A 765 -15.43 59.81 -2.43
N ILE A 766 -15.87 58.55 -2.48
CA ILE A 766 -15.22 57.47 -3.22
C ILE A 766 -15.18 57.78 -4.72
N ARG A 767 -16.23 58.38 -5.31
CA ARG A 767 -16.20 58.86 -6.70
C ARG A 767 -15.15 59.94 -6.91
N SER A 768 -15.07 60.93 -6.03
CA SER A 768 -14.06 61.99 -6.10
C SER A 768 -12.63 61.43 -5.99
N GLU A 769 -12.40 60.44 -5.12
CA GLU A 769 -11.11 59.78 -4.97
C GLU A 769 -10.77 58.85 -6.17
N ILE A 770 -11.78 58.21 -6.78
CA ILE A 770 -11.64 57.45 -8.02
C ILE A 770 -11.36 58.36 -9.21
N GLU A 771 -12.08 59.48 -9.37
CA GLU A 771 -11.83 60.48 -10.42
C GLU A 771 -10.42 61.04 -10.31
N LYS A 772 -9.95 61.33 -9.10
CA LYS A 772 -8.57 61.78 -8.86
C LYS A 772 -7.53 60.71 -9.22
N ARG A 773 -7.75 59.44 -8.85
CA ARG A 773 -6.88 58.32 -9.28
C ARG A 773 -6.94 58.07 -10.79
N LEU A 774 -8.09 58.32 -11.43
CA LEU A 774 -8.23 58.27 -12.89
C LEU A 774 -7.41 59.37 -13.53
N GLN A 775 -7.47 60.60 -13.02
CA GLN A 775 -6.66 61.71 -13.52
C GLN A 775 -5.15 61.48 -13.32
N GLU A 776 -4.73 60.99 -12.15
CA GLU A 776 -3.34 60.57 -11.89
C GLU A 776 -2.89 59.45 -12.86
N LYS A 777 -3.79 58.50 -13.19
CA LYS A 777 -3.52 57.45 -14.19
C LYS A 777 -3.55 57.93 -15.63
N ASP A 778 -4.38 58.91 -15.98
CA ASP A 778 -4.42 59.50 -17.32
C ASP A 778 -3.17 60.35 -17.58
N GLU A 779 -2.63 61.04 -16.58
CA GLU A 779 -1.31 61.70 -16.69
C GLU A 779 -0.16 60.69 -16.83
N GLU A 780 -0.24 59.55 -16.14
CA GLU A 780 0.71 58.44 -16.27
C GLU A 780 0.61 57.77 -17.67
N PHE A 781 -0.61 57.57 -18.18
CA PHE A 781 -0.87 57.11 -19.54
C PHE A 781 -0.43 58.13 -20.59
N GLU A 782 -0.58 59.44 -20.37
CA GLU A 782 -0.17 60.44 -21.35
C GLU A 782 1.37 60.59 -21.40
N ASN A 783 2.05 60.50 -20.25
CA ASN A 783 3.52 60.37 -20.23
C ASN A 783 3.99 59.08 -20.90
N THR A 784 3.32 57.96 -20.64
CA THR A 784 3.59 56.67 -21.29
C THR A 784 3.36 56.77 -22.81
N ARG A 785 2.30 57.46 -23.25
CA ARG A 785 1.96 57.70 -24.65
C ARG A 785 2.97 58.64 -25.34
N LYS A 786 3.47 59.67 -24.64
CA LYS A 786 4.55 60.55 -25.15
C LYS A 786 5.87 59.80 -25.32
N ASN A 787 6.20 58.90 -24.38
CA ASN A 787 7.37 58.01 -24.55
C ASN A 787 7.18 57.01 -25.69
N HIS A 788 6.02 56.33 -25.76
CA HIS A 788 5.72 55.45 -26.91
C HIS A 788 5.68 56.20 -28.24
N SER A 789 5.26 57.47 -28.28
CA SER A 789 5.31 58.29 -29.49
C SER A 789 6.75 58.51 -29.96
N ARG A 790 7.68 58.81 -29.04
CA ARG A 790 9.12 58.92 -29.35
C ARG A 790 9.71 57.59 -29.81
N THR A 791 9.32 56.48 -29.18
CA THR A 791 9.70 55.13 -29.63
C THR A 791 9.16 54.83 -31.02
N ILE A 792 7.92 55.23 -31.33
CA ILE A 792 7.29 55.09 -32.65
C ILE A 792 8.00 55.97 -33.69
N GLU A 793 8.37 57.21 -33.38
CA GLU A 793 9.20 58.04 -34.28
C GLU A 793 10.58 57.40 -34.54
N SER A 794 11.24 56.88 -33.51
CA SER A 794 12.52 56.16 -33.65
C SER A 794 12.36 54.86 -34.45
N MET A 795 11.24 54.14 -34.27
CA MET A 795 10.90 52.95 -35.07
C MET A 795 10.50 53.33 -36.49
N GLN A 796 9.91 54.49 -36.74
CA GLN A 796 9.62 55.00 -38.09
C GLN A 796 10.90 55.38 -38.84
N VAL A 797 11.87 56.03 -38.19
CA VAL A 797 13.20 56.27 -38.77
C VAL A 797 13.94 54.96 -39.05
N SER A 798 13.81 53.98 -38.15
CA SER A 798 14.35 52.63 -38.37
C SER A 798 13.63 51.91 -39.53
N LEU A 799 12.31 52.04 -39.63
CA LEU A 799 11.48 51.46 -40.69
C LEU A 799 11.68 52.14 -42.05
N GLU A 800 11.98 53.44 -42.11
CA GLU A 800 12.41 54.10 -43.35
C GLU A 800 13.80 53.63 -43.79
N THR A 801 14.71 53.43 -42.83
CA THR A 801 16.04 52.89 -43.08
C THR A 801 15.96 51.44 -43.55
N GLU A 802 15.13 50.62 -42.90
CA GLU A 802 14.79 49.25 -43.29
C GLU A 802 14.04 49.22 -44.62
N SER A 803 13.16 50.18 -44.91
CA SER A 803 12.45 50.29 -46.20
C SER A 803 13.41 50.61 -47.35
N ARG A 804 14.40 51.48 -47.13
CA ARG A 804 15.50 51.70 -48.09
C ARG A 804 16.38 50.47 -48.23
N GLY A 805 16.78 49.84 -47.12
CA GLY A 805 17.50 48.57 -47.12
C GLY A 805 16.74 47.46 -47.85
N ARG A 806 15.42 47.39 -47.66
CA ARG A 806 14.49 46.48 -48.34
C ARG A 806 14.35 46.81 -49.83
N ALA A 807 14.41 48.07 -50.23
CA ALA A 807 14.41 48.48 -51.64
C ALA A 807 15.72 48.10 -52.35
N GLU A 808 16.87 48.26 -51.69
CA GLU A 808 18.15 47.76 -52.20
C GLU A 808 18.21 46.23 -52.20
N LEU A 809 17.76 45.58 -51.12
CA LEU A 809 17.58 44.13 -51.04
C LEU A 809 16.58 43.60 -52.06
N LEU A 810 15.56 44.36 -52.48
CA LEU A 810 14.67 43.96 -53.58
C LEU A 810 15.38 44.06 -54.93
N LYS A 811 16.37 44.96 -55.05
CA LYS A 811 17.17 45.17 -56.26
C LYS A 811 18.25 44.09 -56.40
N THR A 812 18.93 43.72 -55.32
CA THR A 812 19.79 42.53 -55.27
C THR A 812 18.97 41.26 -55.29
N LYS A 813 17.75 41.19 -54.73
CA LYS A 813 16.84 40.05 -54.90
C LYS A 813 16.46 39.88 -56.37
N LYS A 814 16.07 40.94 -57.09
CA LYS A 814 15.82 40.83 -58.54
C LYS A 814 17.05 40.45 -59.35
N LYS A 815 18.23 40.89 -58.94
CA LYS A 815 19.48 40.42 -59.56
C LYS A 815 19.71 38.94 -59.25
N LEU A 816 19.60 38.53 -57.99
CA LEU A 816 19.75 37.15 -57.55
C LEU A 816 18.63 36.24 -58.06
N GLU A 817 17.44 36.74 -58.39
CA GLU A 817 16.38 36.01 -59.10
C GLU A 817 16.75 35.81 -60.57
N GLY A 818 17.49 36.75 -61.18
CA GLY A 818 18.11 36.57 -62.50
C GLY A 818 19.29 35.58 -62.44
N ASP A 819 20.24 35.79 -61.52
CA ASP A 819 21.38 34.93 -61.28
C ASP A 819 20.91 33.50 -60.88
N VAL A 820 19.82 33.37 -60.10
CA VAL A 820 19.16 32.09 -59.77
C VAL A 820 18.42 31.51 -60.97
N ASN A 821 17.75 32.28 -61.82
CA ASN A 821 17.10 31.73 -63.02
C ASN A 821 18.15 31.25 -64.06
N GLU A 822 19.28 31.95 -64.21
CA GLU A 822 20.42 31.47 -65.01
C GLU A 822 21.08 30.23 -64.37
N LEU A 823 21.24 30.21 -63.05
CA LEU A 823 21.70 29.02 -62.31
C LEU A 823 20.68 27.89 -62.30
N GLU A 824 19.37 28.16 -62.40
CA GLU A 824 18.29 27.17 -62.51
C GLU A 824 18.28 26.60 -63.92
N ILE A 825 18.48 27.39 -64.97
CA ILE A 825 18.67 26.87 -66.33
C ILE A 825 19.95 26.03 -66.43
N ALA A 826 21.05 26.48 -65.81
CA ALA A 826 22.30 25.72 -65.75
C ALA A 826 22.16 24.46 -64.88
N LEU A 827 21.42 24.54 -63.76
CA LEU A 827 21.12 23.42 -62.87
C LEU A 827 20.12 22.47 -63.50
N ASP A 828 19.18 22.91 -64.33
CA ASP A 828 18.24 22.04 -65.03
C ASP A 828 18.94 21.34 -66.20
N HIS A 829 19.86 22.02 -66.90
CA HIS A 829 20.76 21.38 -67.86
C HIS A 829 21.71 20.38 -67.17
N SER A 830 22.32 20.76 -66.04
CA SER A 830 23.17 19.89 -65.23
C SER A 830 22.38 18.76 -64.60
N ASN A 831 21.14 18.97 -64.19
CA ASN A 831 20.23 17.95 -63.68
C ASN A 831 19.74 17.04 -64.78
N LYS A 832 19.58 17.51 -66.02
CA LYS A 832 19.26 16.64 -67.17
C LYS A 832 20.43 15.71 -67.48
N LEU A 833 21.65 16.25 -67.49
CA LEU A 833 22.89 15.46 -67.59
C LEU A 833 23.09 14.54 -66.38
N ASN A 834 22.74 14.97 -65.17
CA ASN A 834 22.82 14.17 -63.94
C ASN A 834 21.65 13.18 -63.81
N VAL A 835 20.51 13.39 -64.49
CA VAL A 835 19.37 12.46 -64.55
C VAL A 835 19.57 11.42 -65.65
N ASP A 836 20.16 11.77 -66.78
CA ASP A 836 20.60 10.79 -67.79
C ASP A 836 21.88 10.06 -67.34
N GLY A 837 22.74 10.77 -66.60
CA GLY A 837 23.80 10.21 -65.78
C GLY A 837 23.27 9.25 -64.72
N GLN A 838 22.27 9.64 -63.91
CA GLN A 838 21.61 8.78 -62.93
C GLN A 838 20.79 7.67 -63.58
N LYS A 839 20.26 7.79 -64.80
CA LYS A 839 19.66 6.65 -65.52
C LYS A 839 20.74 5.65 -65.95
N SER A 840 21.92 6.14 -66.32
CA SER A 840 23.06 5.30 -66.72
C SER A 840 23.71 4.65 -65.50
N ILE A 841 23.94 5.41 -64.43
CA ILE A 841 24.37 4.95 -63.11
C ILE A 841 23.31 4.04 -62.50
N LYS A 842 22.02 4.32 -62.63
CA LYS A 842 20.96 3.42 -62.14
C LYS A 842 20.90 2.14 -62.96
N LYS A 843 21.03 2.16 -64.28
CA LYS A 843 21.19 0.92 -65.08
C LYS A 843 22.41 0.13 -64.64
N LEU A 844 23.55 0.80 -64.48
CA LEU A 844 24.78 0.15 -64.00
C LEU A 844 24.65 -0.32 -62.55
N GLN A 845 23.95 0.39 -61.67
CA GLN A 845 23.66 0.00 -60.28
C GLN A 845 22.62 -1.11 -60.20
N ASP A 846 21.65 -1.15 -61.11
CA ASP A 846 20.64 -2.21 -61.16
C ASP A 846 21.28 -3.48 -61.73
N THR A 847 22.13 -3.40 -62.76
CA THR A 847 22.97 -4.53 -63.21
C THR A 847 24.05 -4.92 -62.19
N ILE A 848 24.67 -3.97 -61.49
CA ILE A 848 25.57 -4.26 -60.35
C ILE A 848 24.78 -4.87 -59.20
N ARG A 849 23.52 -4.47 -58.96
CA ARG A 849 22.64 -5.04 -57.92
C ARG A 849 22.09 -6.41 -58.33
N GLU A 850 21.86 -6.68 -59.61
CA GLU A 850 21.57 -8.02 -60.13
C GLU A 850 22.79 -8.93 -60.00
N LEU A 851 23.99 -8.45 -60.36
CA LEU A 851 25.24 -9.20 -60.19
C LEU A 851 25.64 -9.34 -58.72
N GLN A 852 25.35 -8.35 -57.86
CA GLN A 852 25.51 -8.44 -56.41
C GLN A 852 24.45 -9.34 -55.81
N LEU A 853 23.21 -9.37 -56.30
CA LEU A 853 22.21 -10.35 -55.87
C LEU A 853 22.63 -11.76 -56.29
N GLN A 854 23.13 -11.97 -57.52
CA GLN A 854 23.66 -13.27 -57.95
C GLN A 854 24.89 -13.67 -57.14
N VAL A 855 25.82 -12.76 -56.88
CA VAL A 855 27.00 -13.04 -56.03
C VAL A 855 26.60 -13.21 -54.56
N GLU A 856 25.60 -12.50 -54.03
CA GLU A 856 25.06 -12.70 -52.68
C GLU A 856 24.19 -13.95 -52.58
N GLU A 857 23.59 -14.43 -53.66
CA GLU A 857 22.79 -15.66 -53.74
C GLU A 857 23.70 -16.89 -53.93
N GLU A 858 24.75 -16.80 -54.75
CA GLU A 858 25.84 -17.78 -54.78
C GLU A 858 26.64 -17.77 -53.46
N GLN A 859 26.95 -16.61 -52.88
CA GLN A 859 27.66 -16.51 -51.60
C GLN A 859 26.74 -16.90 -50.43
N ARG A 860 25.42 -16.70 -50.49
CA ARG A 860 24.46 -17.31 -49.56
C ARG A 860 24.41 -18.80 -49.75
N SER A 861 24.24 -19.32 -50.97
CA SER A 861 24.24 -20.77 -51.20
C SER A 861 25.56 -21.41 -50.73
N LEU A 862 26.70 -20.77 -50.98
CA LEU A 862 28.00 -21.19 -50.48
C LEU A 862 28.09 -21.08 -48.95
N ASN A 863 27.59 -19.99 -48.34
CA ASN A 863 27.59 -19.80 -46.88
C ASN A 863 26.57 -20.71 -46.18
N GLU A 864 25.44 -21.03 -46.79
CA GLU A 864 24.41 -21.96 -46.30
C GLU A 864 24.92 -23.40 -46.40
N VAL A 865 25.57 -23.78 -47.50
CA VAL A 865 26.30 -25.06 -47.60
C VAL A 865 27.45 -25.11 -46.60
N ARG A 866 28.18 -24.01 -46.41
CA ARG A 866 29.28 -23.90 -45.44
C ARG A 866 28.78 -23.91 -44.00
N ASP A 867 27.65 -23.31 -43.71
CA ASP A 867 27.06 -23.26 -42.37
C ASP A 867 26.26 -24.53 -42.07
N HIS A 868 25.67 -25.20 -43.06
CA HIS A 868 25.24 -26.59 -42.91
C HIS A 868 26.43 -27.53 -42.69
N ALA A 869 27.57 -27.31 -43.34
CA ALA A 869 28.80 -28.07 -43.08
C ALA A 869 29.37 -27.75 -41.69
N ASN A 870 29.48 -26.47 -41.29
CA ASN A 870 29.92 -26.03 -39.97
C ASN A 870 28.97 -26.51 -38.88
N LEU A 871 27.65 -26.54 -39.13
CA LEU A 871 26.63 -27.02 -38.21
C LEU A 871 26.64 -28.55 -38.13
N ALA A 872 26.87 -29.25 -39.24
CA ALA A 872 27.07 -30.70 -39.24
C ALA A 872 28.37 -31.09 -38.55
N GLU A 873 29.46 -30.34 -38.74
CA GLU A 873 30.74 -30.54 -38.06
C GLU A 873 30.63 -30.21 -36.58
N ARG A 874 30.06 -29.06 -36.20
CA ARG A 874 29.76 -28.73 -34.79
C ARG A 874 28.80 -29.73 -34.16
N ARG A 875 27.78 -30.21 -34.87
CA ARG A 875 26.88 -31.26 -34.38
C ARG A 875 27.59 -32.59 -34.28
N SER A 876 28.55 -32.89 -35.14
CA SER A 876 29.42 -34.08 -35.03
C SER A 876 30.40 -33.95 -33.86
N GLN A 877 30.94 -32.75 -33.59
CA GLN A 877 31.80 -32.45 -32.45
C GLN A 877 31.00 -32.46 -31.13
N VAL A 878 29.77 -31.95 -31.13
CA VAL A 878 28.84 -32.06 -29.99
C VAL A 878 28.40 -33.50 -29.78
N LEU A 879 28.04 -34.26 -30.81
CA LEU A 879 27.74 -35.70 -30.67
C LEU A 879 28.97 -36.53 -30.26
N GLN A 880 30.19 -36.10 -30.62
CA GLN A 880 31.44 -36.70 -30.17
C GLN A 880 31.69 -36.36 -28.69
N GLN A 881 31.50 -35.10 -28.28
CA GLN A 881 31.62 -34.65 -26.90
C GLN A 881 30.54 -35.29 -26.02
N GLU A 882 29.26 -35.27 -26.42
CA GLU A 882 28.16 -35.98 -25.76
C GLU A 882 28.46 -37.47 -25.64
N LYS A 883 29.06 -38.11 -26.65
CA LYS A 883 29.49 -39.52 -26.57
C LYS A 883 30.65 -39.72 -25.59
N GLU A 884 31.60 -38.80 -25.50
CA GLU A 884 32.73 -38.86 -24.58
C GLU A 884 32.29 -38.54 -23.12
N ASP A 885 31.41 -37.57 -22.94
CA ASP A 885 30.74 -37.23 -21.68
C ASP A 885 29.81 -38.35 -21.23
N LEU A 886 29.01 -38.95 -22.13
CA LEU A 886 28.22 -40.16 -21.83
C LEU A 886 29.11 -41.37 -21.56
N ALA A 887 30.29 -41.48 -22.15
CA ALA A 887 31.25 -42.52 -21.81
C ALA A 887 31.87 -42.29 -20.42
N ILE A 888 32.16 -41.05 -20.04
CA ILE A 888 32.60 -40.67 -18.70
C ILE A 888 31.49 -40.93 -17.67
N ILE A 889 30.25 -40.51 -17.95
CA ILE A 889 29.07 -40.76 -17.11
C ILE A 889 28.79 -42.26 -17.02
N TYR A 890 28.93 -43.02 -18.10
CA TYR A 890 28.80 -44.47 -18.10
C TYR A 890 29.91 -45.15 -17.29
N GLU A 891 31.17 -44.71 -17.39
CA GLU A 891 32.27 -45.27 -16.60
C GLU A 891 32.15 -44.89 -15.12
N GLN A 892 31.70 -43.67 -14.83
CA GLN A 892 31.41 -43.20 -13.47
C GLN A 892 30.19 -43.93 -12.89
N SER A 893 29.18 -44.22 -13.69
CA SER A 893 28.02 -45.06 -13.32
C SER A 893 28.43 -46.53 -13.13
N GLU A 894 29.35 -47.07 -13.94
CA GLU A 894 29.97 -48.39 -13.73
C GLU A 894 30.74 -48.44 -12.41
N ARG A 895 31.53 -47.40 -12.09
CA ARG A 895 32.25 -47.29 -10.81
C ARG A 895 31.27 -47.21 -9.65
N SER A 896 30.22 -46.39 -9.74
CA SER A 896 29.15 -46.31 -8.74
C SER A 896 28.35 -47.61 -8.61
N ARG A 897 28.09 -48.32 -9.71
CA ARG A 897 27.43 -49.64 -9.70
C ARG A 897 28.30 -50.68 -8.99
N ARG A 898 29.61 -50.70 -9.27
CA ARG A 898 30.57 -51.60 -8.59
C ARG A 898 30.74 -51.27 -7.11
N GLN A 899 30.71 -49.98 -6.76
CA GLN A 899 30.71 -49.53 -5.37
C GLN A 899 29.43 -49.96 -4.65
N ALA A 900 28.27 -49.76 -5.26
CA ALA A 900 26.98 -50.24 -4.74
C ALA A 900 26.88 -51.77 -4.71
N GLU A 901 27.59 -52.50 -5.58
CA GLU A 901 27.69 -53.97 -5.54
C GLU A 901 28.63 -54.48 -4.44
N LEU A 902 29.69 -53.73 -4.12
CA LEU A 902 30.53 -53.97 -2.94
C LEU A 902 29.75 -53.68 -1.66
N GLU A 903 29.07 -52.54 -1.56
CA GLU A 903 28.20 -52.20 -0.43
C GLU A 903 27.04 -53.21 -0.29
N LEU A 904 26.46 -53.68 -1.40
CA LEU A 904 25.46 -54.77 -1.39
C LEU A 904 26.06 -56.11 -0.98
N ALA A 905 27.35 -56.37 -1.22
CA ALA A 905 28.05 -57.55 -0.70
C ALA A 905 28.30 -57.42 0.81
N GLU A 906 28.83 -56.30 1.28
CA GLU A 906 29.02 -56.01 2.72
C GLU A 906 27.70 -56.02 3.49
N VAL A 907 26.61 -55.51 2.90
CA VAL A 907 25.25 -55.59 3.47
C VAL A 907 24.71 -57.02 3.41
N LYS A 908 24.99 -57.81 2.36
CA LYS A 908 24.63 -59.24 2.34
C LYS A 908 25.37 -60.04 3.41
N ASP A 909 26.66 -59.77 3.61
CA ASP A 909 27.44 -60.43 4.65
C ASP A 909 27.03 -59.96 6.05
N SER A 910 26.72 -58.67 6.23
CA SER A 910 26.07 -58.16 7.44
C SER A 910 24.70 -58.81 7.68
N VAL A 911 23.90 -59.06 6.64
CA VAL A 911 22.62 -59.79 6.72
C VAL A 911 22.84 -61.28 6.98
N ASN A 912 23.93 -61.88 6.50
CA ASN A 912 24.32 -63.26 6.83
C ASN A 912 24.78 -63.36 8.29
N GLU A 913 25.57 -62.41 8.80
CA GLU A 913 25.96 -62.33 10.21
C GLU A 913 24.74 -62.09 11.11
N LEU A 914 23.86 -61.15 10.75
CA LEU A 914 22.60 -60.92 11.46
C LEU A 914 21.65 -62.12 11.36
N SER A 915 21.62 -62.86 10.24
CA SER A 915 20.84 -64.09 10.09
C SER A 915 21.40 -65.20 10.97
N ASN A 916 22.72 -65.40 10.99
CA ASN A 916 23.40 -66.34 11.89
C ASN A 916 23.19 -65.94 13.36
N SER A 917 23.29 -64.66 13.70
CA SER A 917 23.03 -64.15 15.04
C SER A 917 21.56 -64.27 15.42
N ASN A 918 20.63 -64.13 14.48
CA ASN A 918 19.19 -64.32 14.72
C ASN A 918 18.84 -65.81 14.83
N SER A 919 19.50 -66.69 14.07
CA SER A 919 19.43 -68.15 14.26
C SER A 919 20.01 -68.58 15.61
N LEU A 920 21.11 -67.97 16.06
CA LEU A 920 21.68 -68.17 17.39
C LEU A 920 20.73 -67.65 18.48
N LEU A 921 20.16 -66.46 18.30
CA LEU A 921 19.16 -65.87 19.19
C LEU A 921 17.89 -66.72 19.25
N LEU A 922 17.43 -67.30 18.13
CA LEU A 922 16.33 -68.25 18.05
C LEU A 922 16.68 -69.58 18.73
N ALA A 923 17.94 -70.03 18.68
CA ALA A 923 18.40 -71.20 19.43
C ALA A 923 18.43 -70.93 20.94
N THR A 924 18.94 -69.77 21.38
CA THR A 924 18.83 -69.37 22.80
C THR A 924 17.40 -69.07 23.21
N LYS A 925 16.54 -68.58 22.31
CA LYS A 925 15.11 -68.37 22.58
C LYS A 925 14.43 -69.72 22.80
N ARG A 926 14.62 -70.69 21.91
CA ARG A 926 14.11 -72.07 22.09
C ARG A 926 14.66 -72.72 23.35
N LYS A 927 15.92 -72.46 23.71
CA LYS A 927 16.48 -72.90 24.98
C LYS A 927 15.74 -72.23 26.15
N VAL A 928 15.59 -70.90 26.16
CA VAL A 928 14.86 -70.16 27.21
C VAL A 928 13.38 -70.53 27.25
N GLU A 929 12.74 -70.87 26.13
CA GLU A 929 11.37 -71.41 26.09
C GLU A 929 11.30 -72.83 26.67
N GLY A 930 12.34 -73.64 26.48
CA GLY A 930 12.49 -74.95 27.14
C GLY A 930 12.81 -74.84 28.63
N ASP A 931 13.71 -73.92 29.01
CA ASP A 931 14.03 -73.58 30.40
C ASP A 931 12.79 -72.96 31.10
N LEU A 932 11.94 -72.21 30.37
CA LEU A 932 10.65 -71.70 30.84
C LEU A 932 9.60 -72.80 30.97
N GLN A 933 9.53 -73.77 30.05
CA GLN A 933 8.69 -74.95 30.22
C GLN A 933 9.16 -75.83 31.38
N HIS A 934 10.47 -75.94 31.61
CA HIS A 934 11.03 -76.63 32.77
C HIS A 934 10.69 -75.87 34.06
N LEU A 935 10.81 -74.54 34.09
CA LEU A 935 10.38 -73.71 35.22
C LEU A 935 8.85 -73.72 35.42
N GLN A 936 8.06 -73.85 34.36
CA GLN A 936 6.61 -74.06 34.47
C GLN A 936 6.30 -75.44 35.05
N SER A 937 7.04 -76.48 34.66
CA SER A 937 6.97 -77.81 35.28
C SER A 937 7.38 -77.76 36.76
N GLU A 938 8.47 -77.07 37.11
CA GLU A 938 8.91 -76.89 38.51
C GLU A 938 7.93 -76.03 39.31
N VAL A 939 7.24 -75.06 38.69
CA VAL A 939 6.19 -74.25 39.33
C VAL A 939 4.89 -75.03 39.47
N GLU A 940 4.51 -75.89 38.53
CA GLU A 940 3.38 -76.82 38.68
C GLU A 940 3.67 -77.92 39.71
N GLU A 941 4.91 -78.42 39.77
CA GLU A 941 5.36 -79.37 40.79
C GLU A 941 5.44 -78.70 42.17
N ALA A 942 5.97 -77.48 42.27
CA ALA A 942 5.97 -76.69 43.52
C ALA A 942 4.56 -76.24 43.93
N LEU A 943 3.64 -75.99 42.99
CA LEU A 943 2.22 -75.75 43.29
C LEU A 943 1.52 -77.04 43.75
N SER A 944 1.87 -78.19 43.17
CA SER A 944 1.42 -79.51 43.63
C SER A 944 1.91 -79.78 45.05
N ASP A 945 3.19 -79.57 45.33
CA ASP A 945 3.78 -79.74 46.66
C ASP A 945 3.27 -78.70 47.67
N ALA A 946 3.03 -77.45 47.26
CA ALA A 946 2.38 -76.45 48.10
C ALA A 946 0.93 -76.83 48.43
N LYS A 947 0.21 -77.44 47.49
CA LYS A 947 -1.18 -77.92 47.68
C LYS A 947 -1.22 -79.18 48.55
N VAL A 948 -0.27 -80.10 48.36
CA VAL A 948 -0.03 -81.24 49.26
C VAL A 948 0.41 -80.75 50.65
N SER A 949 1.13 -79.64 50.75
CA SER A 949 1.52 -79.01 52.03
C SER A 949 0.34 -78.30 52.69
N ASP A 950 -0.57 -77.69 51.94
CA ASP A 950 -1.81 -77.08 52.42
C ASP A 950 -2.81 -78.15 52.91
N ASP A 951 -2.97 -79.25 52.18
CA ASP A 951 -3.77 -80.39 52.64
C ASP A 951 -3.11 -81.12 53.83
N LYS A 952 -1.77 -81.20 53.89
CA LYS A 952 -1.04 -81.62 55.12
C LYS A 952 -1.26 -80.63 56.27
N ALA A 953 -1.31 -79.33 56.03
CA ALA A 953 -1.55 -78.31 57.06
C ALA A 953 -2.99 -78.38 57.60
N LYS A 954 -4.00 -78.52 56.73
CA LYS A 954 -5.40 -78.75 57.12
C LYS A 954 -5.56 -80.04 57.91
N LYS A 955 -4.87 -81.11 57.50
CA LYS A 955 -4.82 -82.36 58.26
C LYS A 955 -4.13 -82.17 59.62
N ALA A 956 -3.01 -81.46 59.67
CA ALA A 956 -2.32 -81.13 60.92
C ALA A 956 -3.16 -80.24 61.86
N ILE A 957 -4.04 -79.39 61.34
CA ILE A 957 -5.01 -78.61 62.14
C ILE A 957 -6.09 -79.53 62.74
N MET A 958 -6.58 -80.52 61.98
CA MET A 958 -7.49 -81.55 62.52
C MET A 958 -6.80 -82.45 63.55
N ASP A 959 -5.57 -82.89 63.29
CA ASP A 959 -4.79 -83.72 64.22
C ASP A 959 -4.31 -82.92 65.45
N ALA A 960 -4.08 -81.60 65.34
CA ALA A 960 -3.82 -80.71 66.48
C ALA A 960 -5.05 -80.59 67.41
N SER A 961 -6.26 -80.60 66.86
CA SER A 961 -7.50 -80.68 67.66
C SER A 961 -7.68 -82.02 68.38
N LYS A 962 -6.87 -83.03 68.04
CA LYS A 962 -6.89 -84.38 68.63
C LYS A 962 -5.77 -84.55 69.65
N LEU A 963 -4.57 -84.03 69.32
CA LEU A 963 -3.45 -83.83 70.25
C LEU A 963 -3.81 -82.91 71.42
N ALA A 964 -4.84 -82.06 71.31
CA ALA A 964 -5.38 -81.29 72.43
C ALA A 964 -5.93 -82.16 73.58
N ASP A 965 -6.40 -83.37 73.29
CA ASP A 965 -6.82 -84.34 74.32
C ASP A 965 -5.67 -85.28 74.74
N GLU A 966 -4.73 -85.60 73.85
CA GLU A 966 -3.53 -86.40 74.19
C GLU A 966 -2.51 -85.59 75.03
N LEU A 967 -2.44 -84.27 74.87
CA LEU A 967 -1.66 -83.36 75.71
C LEU A 967 -2.12 -83.40 77.19
N ARG A 968 -3.35 -83.84 77.44
CA ARG A 968 -3.88 -84.08 78.80
C ARG A 968 -3.28 -85.33 79.46
N SER A 969 -2.69 -86.24 78.67
CA SER A 969 -1.91 -87.40 79.14
C SER A 969 -0.43 -87.02 79.33
N GLU A 970 0.14 -86.23 78.42
CA GLU A 970 1.57 -85.89 78.46
C GLU A 970 1.97 -84.93 79.59
N GLN A 971 0.98 -84.28 80.22
CA GLN A 971 1.17 -83.45 81.42
C GLN A 971 1.71 -84.23 82.64
N GLU A 972 1.54 -85.56 82.71
CA GLU A 972 2.18 -86.37 83.76
C GLU A 972 3.68 -86.58 83.49
N HIS A 973 4.13 -86.56 82.24
CA HIS A 973 5.48 -86.98 81.86
C HIS A 973 6.55 -85.86 81.96
N ALA A 974 6.14 -84.60 81.77
CA ALA A 974 7.05 -83.44 81.75
C ALA A 974 7.66 -83.06 83.13
N SER A 975 7.02 -83.48 84.23
CA SER A 975 7.40 -83.15 85.62
C SER A 975 8.85 -83.53 86.00
N ASN A 976 9.46 -84.47 85.27
CA ASN A 976 10.79 -84.99 85.58
C ASN A 976 11.97 -84.26 84.91
N LEU A 977 11.73 -83.35 83.94
CA LEU A 977 12.82 -82.73 83.16
C LEU A 977 13.23 -81.30 83.57
N ASP A 978 12.38 -80.54 84.27
CA ASP A 978 12.69 -79.14 84.68
C ASP A 978 13.90 -79.02 85.63
N LYS A 979 14.29 -80.12 86.29
CA LYS A 979 15.36 -80.14 87.29
C LYS A 979 16.78 -79.92 86.73
N SER A 980 17.00 -80.05 85.42
CA SER A 980 18.36 -80.14 84.86
C SER A 980 18.87 -78.91 84.11
N LYS A 981 18.02 -77.96 83.66
CA LYS A 981 18.48 -76.86 82.79
C LYS A 981 18.96 -75.59 83.52
N ARG A 982 18.54 -75.38 84.79
CA ARG A 982 18.93 -74.22 85.64
C ARG A 982 20.44 -74.11 85.94
N ALA A 983 21.25 -75.05 85.45
CA ALA A 983 22.71 -75.04 85.57
C ALA A 983 23.45 -74.28 84.44
N LEU A 984 22.80 -73.99 83.30
CA LEU A 984 23.47 -73.41 82.11
C LEU A 984 23.19 -71.93 81.85
N GLU A 985 22.24 -71.33 82.56
CA GLU A 985 21.87 -69.90 82.40
C GLU A 985 23.02 -68.95 82.77
N SER A 986 24.05 -69.43 83.48
CA SER A 986 25.25 -68.68 83.83
C SER A 986 26.20 -68.39 82.65
N GLN A 987 26.19 -69.21 81.59
CA GLN A 987 27.10 -69.03 80.44
C GLN A 987 26.63 -67.99 79.41
N VAL A 988 25.36 -67.58 79.47
CA VAL A 988 24.76 -66.65 78.49
C VAL A 988 25.38 -65.24 78.56
N LYS A 989 25.92 -64.85 79.72
CA LYS A 989 26.30 -63.45 80.00
C LYS A 989 27.65 -63.01 79.42
N ASP A 990 28.51 -63.94 79.01
CA ASP A 990 29.89 -63.66 78.58
C ASP A 990 30.04 -63.58 77.04
N LEU A 991 29.14 -64.26 76.30
CA LEU A 991 29.14 -64.24 74.83
C LEU A 991 28.55 -62.95 74.23
N GLN A 992 27.89 -62.11 75.02
CA GLN A 992 27.28 -60.87 74.54
C GLN A 992 28.33 -59.89 73.97
N MET A 993 29.56 -59.88 74.50
CA MET A 993 30.67 -59.06 73.99
C MET A 993 31.32 -59.63 72.71
N ARG A 994 30.97 -60.86 72.29
CA ARG A 994 31.46 -61.47 71.04
C ARG A 994 30.50 -61.30 69.86
N LEU A 995 29.37 -60.61 70.08
CA LEU A 995 28.46 -60.23 69.01
C LEU A 995 29.01 -59.03 68.23
N ASP A 996 29.47 -58.01 68.95
CA ASP A 996 29.91 -56.71 68.40
C ASP A 996 31.17 -56.82 67.51
N GLU A 997 32.05 -57.81 67.75
CA GLU A 997 33.23 -58.07 66.91
C GLU A 997 32.92 -58.98 65.69
N ALA A 998 31.77 -59.67 65.68
CA ALA A 998 31.40 -60.60 64.60
C ALA A 998 30.81 -59.88 63.36
N GLU A 999 30.15 -58.73 63.54
CA GLU A 999 29.58 -57.95 62.44
C GLU A 999 30.66 -57.42 61.47
N ALA A 1000 31.89 -57.21 61.96
CA ALA A 1000 33.01 -56.70 61.17
C ALA A 1000 33.50 -57.64 60.05
N ALA A 1001 33.18 -58.93 60.11
CA ALA A 1001 33.70 -59.94 59.18
C ALA A 1001 32.77 -60.28 57.99
N GLY A 1002 31.48 -59.89 58.04
CA GLY A 1002 30.49 -60.22 56.99
C GLY A 1002 30.62 -59.44 55.68
N ILE A 1003 31.46 -58.41 55.63
CA ILE A 1003 31.53 -57.46 54.50
C ILE A 1003 32.55 -57.92 53.44
N LYS A 1004 32.20 -58.96 52.66
CA LYS A 1004 32.75 -59.25 51.31
C LYS A 1004 31.97 -60.37 50.61
N GLY A 1005 30.93 -59.99 49.85
CA GLY A 1005 30.07 -60.94 49.12
C GLY A 1005 28.95 -60.21 48.38
N GLY A 1006 27.73 -60.19 48.95
CA GLY A 1006 26.51 -59.65 48.33
C GLY A 1006 26.47 -58.14 48.03
N LYS A 1007 27.55 -57.39 48.22
CA LYS A 1007 27.56 -55.91 48.23
C LYS A 1007 27.69 -55.24 46.84
N ARG A 1008 27.21 -55.88 45.76
CA ARG A 1008 27.26 -55.34 44.39
C ARG A 1008 25.99 -55.48 43.53
N GLN A 1009 24.96 -56.22 43.97
CA GLN A 1009 23.68 -56.33 43.24
C GLN A 1009 22.52 -55.63 43.97
N LEU A 1010 22.37 -55.80 45.29
CA LEU A 1010 21.47 -54.98 46.11
C LEU A 1010 21.74 -53.46 45.92
N ALA A 1011 23.02 -53.09 45.93
CA ALA A 1011 23.49 -51.71 45.73
C ALA A 1011 23.14 -51.05 44.38
N LYS A 1012 22.47 -51.73 43.44
CA LYS A 1012 21.89 -51.12 42.22
C LYS A 1012 20.37 -51.02 42.23
N LEU A 1013 19.68 -51.84 43.02
CA LEU A 1013 18.22 -51.75 43.20
C LEU A 1013 17.89 -50.76 44.32
N ASP A 1014 18.59 -50.86 45.45
CA ASP A 1014 18.46 -49.91 46.57
C ASP A 1014 18.85 -48.49 46.13
N MET A 1015 19.91 -48.34 45.33
CA MET A 1015 20.25 -47.04 44.74
C MET A 1015 19.11 -46.50 43.88
N ARG A 1016 18.44 -47.32 43.06
CA ARG A 1016 17.43 -46.80 42.12
C ARG A 1016 16.10 -46.49 42.80
N ILE A 1017 15.75 -47.24 43.84
CA ILE A 1017 14.60 -46.93 44.71
C ILE A 1017 14.90 -45.66 45.51
N HIS A 1018 16.06 -45.59 46.18
CA HIS A 1018 16.41 -44.44 47.01
C HIS A 1018 16.71 -43.17 46.20
N GLU A 1019 17.22 -43.27 44.97
CA GLU A 1019 17.30 -42.15 44.01
C GLU A 1019 15.90 -41.60 43.72
N LEU A 1020 14.92 -42.45 43.36
CA LEU A 1020 13.57 -42.01 43.03
C LEU A 1020 12.79 -41.49 44.25
N GLU A 1021 12.99 -42.09 45.43
CA GLU A 1021 12.42 -41.59 46.68
C GLU A 1021 13.08 -40.27 47.12
N THR A 1022 14.39 -40.11 46.93
CA THR A 1022 15.11 -38.86 47.25
C THR A 1022 14.87 -37.76 46.21
N GLU A 1023 14.62 -38.11 44.95
CA GLU A 1023 14.12 -37.16 43.94
C GLU A 1023 12.65 -36.79 44.21
N LEU A 1024 11.81 -37.70 44.71
CA LEU A 1024 10.42 -37.39 45.07
C LEU A 1024 10.33 -36.56 46.37
N GLU A 1025 11.08 -36.90 47.42
CA GLU A 1025 11.24 -36.05 48.61
C GLU A 1025 11.96 -34.74 48.25
N GLY A 1026 12.92 -34.78 47.33
CA GLY A 1026 13.68 -33.64 46.83
C GLY A 1026 12.82 -32.68 46.03
N GLU A 1027 11.90 -33.18 45.21
CA GLU A 1027 10.94 -32.37 44.47
C GLU A 1027 9.78 -31.90 45.36
N SER A 1028 9.37 -32.71 46.35
CA SER A 1028 8.42 -32.29 47.37
C SER A 1028 9.01 -31.20 48.28
N ARG A 1029 10.29 -31.32 48.69
CA ARG A 1029 11.04 -30.27 49.39
C ARG A 1029 11.28 -29.07 48.49
N ARG A 1030 11.73 -29.22 47.24
CA ARG A 1030 11.89 -28.09 46.31
C ARG A 1030 10.56 -27.42 45.97
N HIS A 1031 9.45 -28.14 45.93
CA HIS A 1031 8.12 -27.55 45.78
C HIS A 1031 7.66 -26.86 47.07
N GLY A 1032 7.94 -27.42 48.25
CA GLY A 1032 7.68 -26.79 49.55
C GLY A 1032 8.54 -25.55 49.83
N GLU A 1033 9.81 -25.57 49.42
CA GLU A 1033 10.74 -24.45 49.48
C GLU A 1033 10.47 -23.43 48.39
N THR A 1034 10.11 -23.85 47.17
CA THR A 1034 9.62 -22.93 46.14
C THR A 1034 8.27 -22.33 46.55
N GLN A 1035 7.38 -23.04 47.23
CA GLN A 1035 6.18 -22.44 47.83
C GLN A 1035 6.52 -21.52 49.01
N LYS A 1036 7.53 -21.79 49.83
CA LYS A 1036 7.98 -20.88 50.90
C LYS A 1036 8.70 -19.65 50.35
N VAL A 1037 9.52 -19.79 49.31
CA VAL A 1037 10.19 -18.71 48.58
C VAL A 1037 9.18 -17.94 47.77
N LEU A 1038 8.18 -18.58 47.15
CA LEU A 1038 7.07 -17.89 46.47
C LEU A 1038 6.18 -17.18 47.47
N ARG A 1039 5.85 -17.75 48.64
CA ARG A 1039 5.12 -17.03 49.71
C ARG A 1039 5.95 -15.92 50.34
N ASN A 1040 7.26 -16.08 50.47
CA ASN A 1040 8.16 -15.03 50.94
C ASN A 1040 8.42 -13.98 49.87
N LYS A 1041 8.38 -14.32 48.57
CA LYS A 1041 8.45 -13.39 47.43
C LYS A 1041 7.12 -12.71 47.20
N ASP A 1042 5.98 -13.36 47.42
CA ASP A 1042 4.65 -12.76 47.48
C ASP A 1042 4.56 -11.81 48.67
N ARG A 1043 5.07 -12.21 49.83
CA ARG A 1043 5.18 -11.35 51.01
C ARG A 1043 6.12 -10.18 50.73
N LYS A 1044 7.31 -10.43 50.15
CA LYS A 1044 8.25 -9.36 49.75
C LYS A 1044 7.68 -8.49 48.64
N CYS A 1045 6.88 -9.02 47.73
CA CYS A 1045 6.19 -8.26 46.67
C CYS A 1045 5.02 -7.50 47.24
N ARG A 1046 4.28 -7.99 48.24
CA ARG A 1046 3.24 -7.22 48.95
C ARG A 1046 3.84 -6.19 49.90
N GLU A 1047 4.99 -6.47 50.53
CA GLU A 1047 5.80 -5.52 51.29
C GLU A 1047 6.42 -4.47 50.36
N LEU A 1048 6.84 -4.84 49.14
CA LEU A 1048 7.28 -3.90 48.10
C LEU A 1048 6.12 -3.18 47.42
N GLN A 1049 4.92 -3.78 47.34
CA GLN A 1049 3.71 -3.11 46.86
C GLN A 1049 3.27 -2.07 47.89
N PHE A 1050 3.28 -2.45 49.17
CA PHE A 1050 3.00 -1.57 50.29
C PHE A 1050 4.09 -0.52 50.44
N GLN A 1051 5.36 -0.83 50.19
CA GLN A 1051 6.45 0.15 50.11
C GLN A 1051 6.27 1.06 48.90
N VAL A 1052 5.87 0.57 47.73
CA VAL A 1052 5.56 1.40 46.54
C VAL A 1052 4.31 2.23 46.76
N ASP A 1053 3.36 1.81 47.58
CA ASP A 1053 2.16 2.58 47.92
C ASP A 1053 2.40 3.54 49.12
N GLU A 1054 3.31 3.23 50.05
CA GLU A 1054 3.87 4.18 51.04
C GLU A 1054 4.79 5.19 50.36
N ASP A 1055 5.62 4.78 49.40
CA ASP A 1055 6.52 5.60 48.60
C ASP A 1055 5.72 6.44 47.60
N LYS A 1056 4.60 5.93 47.05
CA LYS A 1056 3.62 6.77 46.34
C LYS A 1056 2.97 7.76 47.29
N LYS A 1057 2.48 7.36 48.47
CA LYS A 1057 1.95 8.33 49.45
C LYS A 1057 3.01 9.28 49.97
N SER A 1058 4.28 8.87 50.00
CA SER A 1058 5.44 9.68 50.38
C SER A 1058 5.78 10.65 49.26
N THR A 1059 5.70 10.20 48.00
CA THR A 1059 5.88 11.01 46.79
C THR A 1059 4.70 11.94 46.55
N GLU A 1060 3.46 11.56 46.89
CA GLU A 1060 2.29 12.42 46.95
C GLU A 1060 2.46 13.44 48.07
N ARG A 1061 2.81 13.02 49.30
CA ARG A 1061 3.20 13.94 50.40
C ARG A 1061 4.38 14.84 49.99
N MET A 1062 5.28 14.38 49.13
CA MET A 1062 6.42 15.14 48.61
C MET A 1062 6.01 16.06 47.46
N TYR A 1063 5.06 15.70 46.60
CA TYR A 1063 4.47 16.59 45.60
C TYR A 1063 3.60 17.65 46.25
N ASP A 1064 2.83 17.30 47.27
CA ASP A 1064 2.02 18.18 48.11
C ASP A 1064 2.93 19.11 48.95
N LEU A 1065 4.09 18.61 49.42
CA LEU A 1065 5.15 19.42 50.04
C LEU A 1065 5.91 20.28 49.02
N ILE A 1066 6.18 19.78 47.81
CA ILE A 1066 6.80 20.54 46.70
C ILE A 1066 5.84 21.61 46.22
N GLU A 1067 4.54 21.37 46.17
CA GLU A 1067 3.54 22.39 45.83
C GLU A 1067 3.41 23.40 46.95
N LYS A 1068 3.39 22.98 48.23
CA LYS A 1068 3.44 23.92 49.37
C LYS A 1068 4.77 24.69 49.44
N LEU A 1069 5.87 24.10 48.99
CA LEU A 1069 7.18 24.77 48.84
C LEU A 1069 7.23 25.65 47.60
N GLN A 1070 6.57 25.31 46.49
CA GLN A 1070 6.45 26.15 45.29
C GLN A 1070 5.49 27.31 45.51
N GLN A 1071 4.42 27.12 46.27
CA GLN A 1071 3.56 28.19 46.79
C GLN A 1071 4.36 29.07 47.74
N LYS A 1072 5.12 28.51 48.70
CA LYS A 1072 6.04 29.31 49.53
C LYS A 1072 7.13 29.99 48.71
N ILE A 1073 7.66 29.39 47.66
CA ILE A 1073 8.65 30.01 46.74
C ILE A 1073 7.99 31.09 45.89
N LYS A 1074 6.71 30.97 45.52
CA LYS A 1074 5.92 32.08 44.92
C LYS A 1074 5.67 33.19 45.95
N THR A 1075 5.36 32.87 47.20
CA THR A 1075 5.19 33.87 48.27
C THR A 1075 6.52 34.54 48.62
N TYR A 1076 7.62 33.81 48.69
CA TYR A 1076 8.95 34.34 48.93
C TYR A 1076 9.52 35.06 47.71
N LYS A 1077 9.26 34.61 46.47
CA LYS A 1077 9.53 35.41 45.26
C LYS A 1077 8.77 36.70 45.30
N ARG A 1078 7.47 36.68 45.57
CA ARG A 1078 6.66 37.90 45.70
C ARG A 1078 7.15 38.80 46.84
N GLN A 1079 7.55 38.24 47.98
CA GLN A 1079 8.16 39.02 49.07
C GLN A 1079 9.56 39.53 48.73
N ILE A 1080 10.32 38.84 47.87
CA ILE A 1080 11.61 39.31 47.33
C ILE A 1080 11.37 40.38 46.27
N GLU A 1081 10.39 40.25 45.38
CA GLU A 1081 9.98 41.25 44.38
C GLU A 1081 9.40 42.50 45.06
N ASP A 1082 8.56 42.34 46.09
CA ASP A 1082 8.07 43.43 46.95
C ASP A 1082 9.24 44.06 47.75
N ALA A 1083 10.21 43.27 48.23
CA ALA A 1083 11.40 43.77 48.94
C ALA A 1083 12.47 44.37 48.02
N GLU A 1084 12.58 43.94 46.76
CA GLU A 1084 13.43 44.51 45.72
C GLU A 1084 12.81 45.79 45.16
N SER A 1085 11.48 45.86 45.08
CA SER A 1085 10.73 47.09 44.85
C SER A 1085 10.93 48.09 45.99
N LEU A 1086 10.78 47.63 47.25
CA LEU A 1086 11.03 48.47 48.44
C LEU A 1086 12.50 48.87 48.57
N ALA A 1087 13.44 47.96 48.26
CA ALA A 1087 14.87 48.23 48.25
C ALA A 1087 15.23 49.18 47.12
N SER A 1088 14.64 49.07 45.92
CA SER A 1088 14.85 50.00 44.81
C SER A 1088 14.27 51.38 45.11
N ALA A 1089 13.09 51.46 45.74
CA ALA A 1089 12.51 52.70 46.22
C ALA A 1089 13.37 53.33 47.33
N ASN A 1090 13.95 52.53 48.23
CA ASN A 1090 14.90 53.00 49.23
C ASN A 1090 16.27 53.33 48.63
N LEU A 1091 16.71 52.69 47.54
CA LEU A 1091 17.93 53.03 46.81
C LEU A 1091 17.75 54.33 46.03
N ALA A 1092 16.55 54.59 45.49
CA ALA A 1092 16.18 55.86 44.87
C ALA A 1092 16.14 56.99 45.92
N LYS A 1093 15.53 56.75 47.10
CA LYS A 1093 15.59 57.69 48.23
C LYS A 1093 17.01 57.87 48.78
N TYR A 1094 17.82 56.82 48.82
CA TYR A 1094 19.22 56.90 49.23
C TYR A 1094 20.04 57.69 48.21
N ARG A 1095 19.82 57.51 46.91
CA ARG A 1095 20.43 58.34 45.86
C ARG A 1095 19.98 59.79 45.95
N GLN A 1096 18.71 60.09 46.24
CA GLN A 1096 18.25 61.46 46.50
C GLN A 1096 18.88 62.05 47.75
N LEU A 1097 18.96 61.30 48.86
CA LEU A 1097 19.63 61.74 50.09
C LEU A 1097 21.13 61.92 49.90
N GLN A 1098 21.78 61.02 49.15
CA GLN A 1098 23.19 61.10 48.80
C GLN A 1098 23.45 62.33 47.92
N HIS A 1099 22.62 62.58 46.90
CA HIS A 1099 22.74 63.78 46.08
C HIS A 1099 22.49 65.07 46.89
N VAL A 1100 21.58 65.05 47.87
CA VAL A 1100 21.35 66.17 48.82
C VAL A 1100 22.51 66.33 49.82
N VAL A 1101 23.16 65.24 50.22
CA VAL A 1101 24.38 65.28 51.05
C VAL A 1101 25.55 65.80 50.24
N GLU A 1102 25.76 65.35 49.00
CA GLU A 1102 26.78 65.85 48.08
C GLU A 1102 26.55 67.35 47.79
N ASP A 1103 25.31 67.77 47.51
CA ASP A 1103 24.89 69.18 47.41
C ASP A 1103 25.21 70.01 48.67
N ALA A 1104 25.03 69.41 49.86
CA ALA A 1104 25.31 70.06 51.14
C ALA A 1104 26.81 70.04 51.46
N GLN A 1105 27.55 69.07 50.93
CA GLN A 1105 28.97 68.86 51.19
C GLN A 1105 29.83 69.69 50.22
N GLU A 1106 29.43 69.90 48.97
CA GLU A 1106 30.00 70.96 48.12
C GLU A 1106 29.76 72.36 48.73
N ARG A 1107 28.59 72.58 49.35
CA ARG A 1107 28.32 73.81 50.12
C ARG A 1107 29.17 73.92 51.39
N ALA A 1108 29.43 72.80 52.08
CA ALA A 1108 30.32 72.76 53.24
C ALA A 1108 31.78 72.98 52.84
N ASP A 1109 32.25 72.36 51.76
CA ASP A 1109 33.61 72.48 51.24
C ASP A 1109 33.86 73.87 50.65
N ALA A 1110 32.86 74.51 50.03
CA ALA A 1110 32.94 75.92 49.64
C ALA A 1110 33.09 76.84 50.88
N ALA A 1111 32.40 76.54 51.97
CA ALA A 1111 32.53 77.26 53.24
C ALA A 1111 33.86 76.98 53.94
N GLU A 1112 34.33 75.74 53.99
CA GLU A 1112 35.62 75.33 54.56
C GLU A 1112 36.79 75.90 53.75
N ASN A 1113 36.71 75.99 52.41
CA ASN A 1113 37.73 76.65 51.60
C ASN A 1113 37.80 78.17 51.86
N ALA A 1114 36.67 78.81 52.18
CA ALA A 1114 36.67 80.19 52.68
C ALA A 1114 37.28 80.30 54.10
N LEU A 1115 37.04 79.29 54.95
CA LEU A 1115 37.53 79.25 56.34
C LEU A 1115 39.03 78.89 56.45
N GLN A 1116 39.55 78.00 55.60
CA GLN A 1116 40.99 77.69 55.50
C GLN A 1116 41.80 78.91 55.05
N LYS A 1117 41.27 79.71 54.10
CA LYS A 1117 41.86 81.00 53.72
C LYS A 1117 41.94 81.99 54.88
N MET A 1118 41.11 81.85 55.92
CA MET A 1118 41.25 82.62 57.17
C MET A 1118 42.15 81.93 58.22
N ARG A 1119 42.19 80.59 58.28
CA ARG A 1119 42.96 79.82 59.28
C ARG A 1119 44.48 79.80 59.06
N LEU A 1120 44.98 80.18 57.88
CA LEU A 1120 46.43 80.34 57.62
C LEU A 1120 47.09 81.52 58.37
N LYS A 1121 46.38 82.20 59.29
CA LYS A 1121 46.93 83.14 60.28
C LYS A 1121 46.77 82.61 61.72
N GLY A 1122 47.42 81.49 62.07
CA GLY A 1122 47.27 80.86 63.39
C GLY A 1122 48.41 79.92 63.84
N ARG A 1123 49.45 80.50 64.49
CA ARG A 1123 50.53 79.83 65.27
C ARG A 1123 50.06 78.61 66.08
N SER A 1124 50.66 77.40 66.05
CA SER A 1124 52.05 76.92 66.29
C SER A 1124 52.43 76.62 67.76
N ALA A 1125 52.69 75.33 68.11
CA ALA A 1125 53.51 74.90 69.27
C ALA A 1125 53.88 73.38 69.26
N SER A 1126 54.97 73.03 69.94
CA SER A 1126 55.61 71.74 70.32
C SER A 1126 54.73 70.59 70.87
N GLY A 1127 55.20 69.32 71.03
CA GLY A 1127 56.47 68.66 70.63
C GLY A 1127 57.07 67.61 71.62
N VAL A 1128 57.54 66.47 71.08
CA VAL A 1128 58.73 65.65 71.50
C VAL A 1128 58.75 64.76 72.79
N PHE A 1129 58.90 63.42 72.57
CA PHE A 1129 59.63 62.34 73.32
C PHE A 1129 59.64 62.20 74.88
N GLY A 1130 59.68 60.95 75.39
CA GLY A 1130 60.31 60.61 76.71
C GLY A 1130 59.85 59.30 77.41
N PRO A 1131 60.73 58.43 77.98
CA PRO A 1131 60.31 57.13 78.58
C PRO A 1131 60.80 56.81 80.03
N ARG A 1132 60.32 55.65 80.56
CA ARG A 1132 60.78 54.79 81.70
C ARG A 1132 60.26 55.05 83.14
N GLY A 1133 59.61 54.02 83.73
CA GLY A 1133 60.29 53.14 84.71
C GLY A 1133 59.74 52.95 86.14
N LEU A 1134 59.29 51.71 86.46
CA LEU A 1134 59.33 51.01 87.78
C LEU A 1134 58.47 51.57 88.96
N ALA A 1135 58.00 50.79 89.95
CA ALA A 1135 57.74 49.33 90.07
C ALA A 1135 56.90 48.99 91.34
N HIS A 1136 56.34 47.76 91.38
CA HIS A 1136 55.74 47.05 92.54
C HIS A 1136 54.39 47.58 93.11
N SER A 1137 53.53 46.79 93.79
CA SER A 1137 53.24 45.34 93.72
C SER A 1137 52.07 44.91 94.64
N MET A 1138 51.07 44.17 94.14
CA MET A 1138 50.29 43.16 94.89
C MET A 1138 49.61 42.15 93.92
N SER A 1139 50.08 40.89 93.96
CA SER A 1139 49.36 39.58 93.98
C SER A 1139 48.05 39.36 93.17
N THR A 1140 47.78 38.25 92.44
CA THR A 1140 48.42 36.93 92.11
C THR A 1140 47.41 36.14 91.19
N THR A 1141 47.59 35.03 90.44
CA THR A 1141 48.59 34.21 89.67
C THR A 1141 47.79 33.02 89.04
N GLY A 1142 48.12 32.27 87.98
CA GLY A 1142 49.27 32.16 87.04
C GLY A 1142 48.80 32.22 85.54
N VAL A 1143 49.41 31.64 84.49
CA VAL A 1143 50.43 30.57 84.23
C VAL A 1143 49.83 29.13 84.25
N ALA A 1144 49.97 28.20 83.27
CA ALA A 1144 50.86 27.95 82.08
C ALA A 1144 50.15 26.99 81.06
N SER A 1145 50.70 26.51 79.90
CA SER A 1145 51.65 27.01 78.87
C SER A 1145 51.93 25.96 77.74
N ILE A 1146 52.23 26.40 76.50
CA ILE A 1146 53.02 25.72 75.41
C ILE A 1146 52.53 24.42 74.66
N ARG A 1147 52.50 24.55 73.32
CA ARG A 1147 52.76 23.63 72.16
C ARG A 1147 52.40 22.12 72.12
N ARG A 1148 51.72 21.78 71.00
CA ARG A 1148 51.94 20.67 70.01
C ARG A 1148 52.92 19.52 70.37
N GLY A 1149 52.42 18.28 70.20
CA GLY A 1149 53.20 17.06 69.91
C GLY A 1149 52.29 15.82 69.92
N GLY A 1150 52.58 14.77 69.15
CA GLY A 1150 51.78 13.53 69.17
C GLY A 1150 52.44 12.36 68.44
N SER A 1151 52.04 11.12 68.76
CA SER A 1151 52.34 9.88 68.00
C SER A 1151 51.57 8.65 68.52
N ARG A 1152 51.05 7.85 67.57
CA ARG A 1152 50.77 6.39 67.53
C ARG A 1152 50.67 5.55 68.83
N GLY A 1153 49.65 4.68 68.85
CA GLY A 1153 49.63 3.36 69.52
C GLY A 1153 48.44 3.12 70.47
N ALA A 1154 47.93 1.89 70.68
CA ALA A 1154 47.31 0.90 69.77
C ALA A 1154 46.85 -0.35 70.59
N PHE A 1155 45.81 -1.05 70.11
CA PHE A 1155 45.31 -2.39 70.53
C PHE A 1155 44.46 -2.57 71.82
N LEU A 1156 43.59 -3.61 71.74
CA LEU A 1156 42.70 -4.26 72.75
C LEU A 1156 41.45 -3.48 73.23
N ASP A 1157 40.27 -4.09 73.45
CA ASP A 1157 39.62 -5.24 72.77
C ASP A 1157 38.10 -5.33 73.12
N GLU A 1158 37.36 -6.25 72.46
CA GLU A 1158 36.04 -6.86 72.78
C GLU A 1158 34.72 -6.03 72.91
N ASP A 1159 33.81 -6.28 71.96
CA ASP A 1159 32.34 -6.51 71.98
C ASP A 1159 31.41 -6.13 73.18
N PHE A 1160 30.20 -5.58 72.90
CA PHE A 1160 28.94 -6.37 72.79
C PHE A 1160 27.66 -5.57 72.41
N ALA A 1161 26.81 -6.20 71.56
CA ALA A 1161 25.34 -6.18 71.36
C ALA A 1161 24.41 -4.94 71.45
N GLU A 1162 23.35 -5.03 70.60
CA GLU A 1162 21.94 -4.57 70.73
C GLU A 1162 21.64 -3.06 70.85
N GLU A 1163 20.56 -2.53 70.24
CA GLU A 1163 19.37 -3.13 69.61
C GLU A 1163 19.14 -2.63 68.18
#